data_AF-A0A2E3TLH0-F1
#
_entry.id   AF-A0A2E3TLH0-F1
#
_cell.length_a   1.000
_cell.length_b   1.000
_cell.length_c   1.000
_cell.angle_alpha   90.00
_cell.angle_beta   90.00
_cell.angle_gamma   90.00
#
_symmetry.space_group_name_H-M   'P 1'
#
loop_
_entity.id
_entity.type
_entity.pdbx_description
1 polymer ?
#
loop_
_entity_poly.entity_id
_entity_poly.type
_entity_poly.pdbx_seq_one_letter_code
_entity_poly.pdbx_strand_id
1 'polypeptide(L)'
;MNIKKIIIVISISILSISNINAQSTNIVGETVVGIIGESAFISTDPGGFESVTISDSSLTGGDAQSIATASPLEQILSVGDGYSDQGLATTIDISNSIFQGGNGSIGTNSQGSAKSFGGSGVNIERGDLSFSGDFSPSTITINSGTFTGGSGGSVSIFSEATPSIYEQTFLNIPGAHGGHGFRFTRLDQSTPLLYFGATQDDTIVINDGTFVGGAGGVVTNLSDGLINAQGGSGVFIDYADVIINGGTFSGGTAGVTNGIFDLVGAGVHVQDSNLTINDGNFIGVGLRVENRYYDSVNTISNGTFETIEYISNYDDYTPTVDPTFDGSNRTTRANIYGGSISNIVLSGSTYNEININGGTIDQLTFTSDAYGEDTVYIDSSANVGLIKVESNAINRVVFENDILPLNTSLDLGMNAIISTNLTTQAGNQIQSTYGLGISNNEGDLTFGTGLLFVDNLTLAEGTKWTFVNSEVSPFSDFSSLNGTNDFLLAMVNTGSLTNNLSVDDITLVGNTQWLYDINGFNVVTDGLFDRLYATYGIGQLNEILGASGDLLVVANVLQPQLDSSEELRSFIQNQYDNADDLRVGLTDTYLRTPEVAQTSIGIQSIVLGQISDRIKTYRENQFLGNRISPRGPNGWLEDIKFWNNNAGIRDSLKNAERKIKPSRQFESNMWEINERFENNEKDENIIPVRKPFTSGYVGKGKGY
;
A
#
# COMPACT_ATOMS: atom_id res chain seq x y z
N MET A 1 -63.85 0.23 -20.62
CA MET A 1 -62.96 0.60 -21.75
C MET A 1 -62.31 1.92 -21.32
N ASN A 2 -61.22 1.83 -20.54
CA ASN A 2 -60.53 3.00 -20.00
C ASN A 2 -59.55 3.50 -21.05
N ILE A 3 -59.84 4.65 -21.65
CA ILE A 3 -58.91 5.35 -22.52
C ILE A 3 -57.88 6.00 -21.58
N LYS A 4 -56.67 5.41 -21.46
CA LYS A 4 -55.51 6.09 -20.87
C LYS A 4 -55.22 7.31 -21.74
N LYS A 5 -55.26 8.52 -21.17
CA LYS A 5 -54.83 9.74 -21.84
C LYS A 5 -53.30 9.76 -21.83
N ILE A 6 -52.71 9.98 -23.00
CA ILE A 6 -51.28 10.23 -23.18
C ILE A 6 -51.14 11.74 -23.30
N ILE A 7 -50.40 12.38 -22.39
CA ILE A 7 -50.01 13.78 -22.55
C ILE A 7 -48.66 13.81 -23.25
N ILE A 8 -48.64 14.38 -24.45
CA ILE A 8 -47.42 14.70 -25.18
C ILE A 8 -47.11 16.18 -24.92
N VAL A 9 -46.09 16.45 -24.10
CA VAL A 9 -45.55 17.80 -23.93
C VAL A 9 -44.51 18.03 -25.03
N ILE A 10 -44.79 18.94 -25.97
CA ILE A 10 -43.84 19.42 -26.98
C ILE A 10 -43.62 20.91 -26.71
N SER A 11 -42.48 21.26 -26.10
CA SER A 11 -42.08 22.66 -25.94
C SER A 11 -41.37 23.12 -27.22
N ILE A 12 -42.02 24.01 -28.00
CA ILE A 12 -41.44 24.62 -29.21
C ILE A 12 -40.70 25.90 -28.82
N SER A 13 -39.43 26.01 -29.22
CA SER A 13 -38.53 27.12 -28.94
C SER A 13 -39.11 28.48 -29.35
N ILE A 14 -39.28 29.38 -28.38
CA ILE A 14 -39.41 30.82 -28.65
C ILE A 14 -38.22 31.51 -28.01
N LEU A 15 -37.35 32.06 -28.86
CA LEU A 15 -36.19 32.87 -28.49
C LEU A 15 -36.56 33.95 -27.47
N SER A 16 -35.75 34.03 -26.41
CA SER A 16 -35.67 35.09 -25.40
C SER A 16 -36.86 35.22 -24.44
N ILE A 17 -36.85 34.47 -23.32
CA ILE A 17 -37.30 34.92 -22.00
C ILE A 17 -36.50 34.15 -20.93
N SER A 18 -35.89 34.88 -20.00
CA SER A 18 -35.23 34.36 -18.79
C SER A 18 -36.24 33.71 -17.83
N ASN A 19 -35.90 32.52 -17.31
CA ASN A 19 -36.63 31.76 -16.27
C ASN A 19 -38.12 31.48 -16.57
N ILE A 20 -38.40 30.43 -17.34
CA ILE A 20 -39.72 29.79 -17.36
C ILE A 20 -39.68 28.63 -16.37
N ASN A 21 -40.35 28.78 -15.23
CA ASN A 21 -40.61 27.71 -14.27
C ASN A 21 -41.84 26.94 -14.78
N ALA A 22 -41.65 25.84 -15.50
CA ALA A 22 -42.76 25.03 -16.03
C ALA A 22 -43.34 24.15 -14.91
N GLN A 23 -44.16 24.72 -14.02
CA GLN A 23 -44.95 23.95 -13.05
C GLN A 23 -46.19 23.37 -13.74
N SER A 24 -46.26 22.05 -13.95
CA SER A 24 -47.53 21.41 -14.33
C SER A 24 -48.38 21.22 -13.07
N THR A 25 -49.46 21.97 -12.93
CA THR A 25 -50.42 21.84 -11.83
C THR A 25 -51.66 21.05 -12.30
N ASN A 26 -51.98 19.96 -11.59
CA ASN A 26 -53.14 19.06 -11.74
C ASN A 26 -53.14 18.09 -12.93
N ILE A 27 -52.39 16.99 -12.84
CA ILE A 27 -52.56 15.80 -13.69
C ILE A 27 -52.47 14.54 -12.82
N VAL A 28 -53.62 13.96 -12.48
CA VAL A 28 -53.73 12.75 -11.65
C VAL A 28 -54.05 11.53 -12.54
N GLY A 29 -53.21 10.49 -12.47
CA GLY A 29 -53.49 9.17 -13.08
C GLY A 29 -53.22 9.02 -14.59
N GLU A 30 -52.26 9.77 -15.14
CA GLU A 30 -51.91 9.73 -16.58
C GLU A 30 -50.42 9.39 -16.83
N THR A 31 -50.10 8.91 -18.04
CA THR A 31 -48.72 8.68 -18.52
C THR A 31 -48.22 9.92 -19.25
N VAL A 32 -47.08 10.48 -18.83
CA VAL A 32 -46.41 11.57 -19.54
C VAL A 32 -45.32 10.99 -20.46
N VAL A 33 -45.41 11.34 -21.75
CA VAL A 33 -44.39 11.00 -22.77
C VAL A 33 -44.03 12.31 -23.48
N GLY A 34 -42.83 12.85 -23.30
CA GLY A 34 -42.48 14.14 -23.92
C GLY A 34 -41.00 14.45 -24.04
N ILE A 35 -40.68 15.34 -24.99
CA ILE A 35 -39.38 15.98 -25.14
C ILE A 35 -39.47 17.32 -24.39
N ILE A 36 -38.71 17.47 -23.30
CA ILE A 36 -38.70 18.70 -22.51
C ILE A 36 -37.45 19.51 -22.92
N GLY A 37 -37.67 20.74 -23.39
CA GLY A 37 -36.61 21.65 -23.84
C GLY A 37 -36.45 22.87 -22.94
N GLU A 38 -35.19 23.10 -22.52
CA GLU A 38 -34.54 24.36 -22.11
C GLU A 38 -34.81 24.97 -20.71
N SER A 39 -35.53 24.33 -19.80
CA SER A 39 -35.58 24.78 -18.39
C SER A 39 -35.93 23.66 -17.41
N ALA A 40 -35.34 23.70 -16.21
CA ALA A 40 -35.56 22.76 -15.10
C ALA A 40 -37.04 22.34 -14.96
N PHE A 41 -37.29 21.03 -14.83
CA PHE A 41 -38.63 20.48 -14.65
C PHE A 41 -38.78 19.93 -13.22
N ILE A 42 -39.83 20.36 -12.52
CA ILE A 42 -40.17 19.87 -11.18
C ILE A 42 -41.60 19.33 -11.21
N SER A 43 -41.75 18.05 -10.90
CA SER A 43 -43.05 17.41 -10.64
C SER A 43 -43.40 17.58 -9.15
N THR A 44 -44.38 18.43 -8.83
CA THR A 44 -44.82 18.73 -7.45
C THR A 44 -46.28 18.33 -7.18
N ASP A 45 -46.90 17.49 -8.02
CA ASP A 45 -48.34 17.18 -7.87
C ASP A 45 -48.57 16.12 -6.77
N PRO A 46 -49.30 16.45 -5.67
CA PRO A 46 -49.61 15.51 -4.59
C PRO A 46 -50.53 14.35 -5.02
N GLY A 47 -51.07 14.36 -6.25
CA GLY A 47 -51.81 13.23 -6.83
C GLY A 47 -50.97 12.31 -7.73
N GLY A 48 -49.75 12.72 -8.11
CA GLY A 48 -48.77 11.87 -8.77
C GLY A 48 -49.06 11.44 -10.21
N PHE A 49 -48.01 11.29 -11.02
CA PHE A 49 -48.06 10.46 -12.23
C PHE A 49 -47.96 8.99 -11.83
N GLU A 50 -48.67 8.07 -12.49
CA GLU A 50 -48.46 6.61 -12.30
C GLU A 50 -47.12 6.20 -12.94
N SER A 51 -46.80 6.79 -14.10
CA SER A 51 -45.61 6.48 -14.88
C SER A 51 -45.08 7.73 -15.60
N VAL A 52 -43.77 7.94 -15.57
CA VAL A 52 -43.07 9.02 -16.30
C VAL A 52 -42.11 8.41 -17.31
N THR A 53 -42.17 8.85 -18.57
CA THR A 53 -41.18 8.48 -19.60
C THR A 53 -40.59 9.74 -20.23
N ILE A 54 -39.27 9.87 -20.13
CA ILE A 54 -38.51 11.01 -20.66
C ILE A 54 -37.52 10.47 -21.69
N SER A 55 -37.58 11.00 -22.90
CA SER A 55 -36.65 10.63 -23.97
C SER A 55 -36.15 11.85 -24.72
N ASP A 56 -34.91 11.79 -25.19
CA ASP A 56 -34.32 12.81 -26.08
C ASP A 56 -34.41 14.25 -25.54
N SER A 57 -34.34 14.40 -24.21
CA SER A 57 -34.56 15.68 -23.54
C SER A 57 -33.25 16.32 -23.08
N SER A 58 -33.24 17.65 -22.97
CA SER A 58 -32.08 18.41 -22.49
C SER A 58 -32.53 19.45 -21.47
N LEU A 59 -32.14 19.27 -20.21
CA LEU A 59 -32.52 20.14 -19.09
C LEU A 59 -31.30 20.60 -18.32
N THR A 60 -31.30 21.88 -17.96
CA THR A 60 -30.25 22.51 -17.17
C THR A 60 -30.89 23.23 -15.99
N GLY A 61 -30.40 22.92 -14.79
CA GLY A 61 -30.74 23.58 -13.56
C GLY A 61 -30.28 25.03 -13.53
N GLY A 62 -31.06 25.91 -12.89
CA GLY A 62 -30.69 27.31 -12.75
C GLY A 62 -29.57 27.49 -11.72
N ASP A 63 -28.52 28.24 -12.07
CA ASP A 63 -27.45 28.64 -11.15
C ASP A 63 -27.98 29.55 -10.02
N ALA A 64 -27.35 29.48 -8.83
CA ALA A 64 -27.70 30.38 -7.73
C ALA A 64 -27.07 31.76 -7.92
N GLN A 65 -27.77 32.79 -7.42
CA GLN A 65 -27.22 34.14 -7.34
C GLN A 65 -26.37 34.29 -6.07
N SER A 66 -25.26 35.03 -6.16
CA SER A 66 -24.43 35.35 -5.00
C SER A 66 -25.19 36.25 -4.02
N ILE A 67 -25.16 35.91 -2.73
CA ILE A 67 -25.87 36.64 -1.67
C ILE A 67 -24.92 36.90 -0.49
N ALA A 68 -24.94 38.14 0.01
CA ALA A 68 -24.23 38.54 1.23
C ALA A 68 -25.24 39.06 2.27
N THR A 69 -25.33 38.39 3.42
CA THR A 69 -26.30 38.72 4.47
C THR A 69 -25.68 38.70 5.88
N ALA A 70 -26.38 39.34 6.82
CA ALA A 70 -26.07 39.32 8.25
C ALA A 70 -27.33 38.79 8.97
N SER A 71 -27.42 37.46 9.12
CA SER A 71 -28.57 36.79 9.72
C SER A 71 -28.10 35.76 10.75
N PRO A 72 -28.71 35.70 11.94
CA PRO A 72 -28.46 34.64 12.92
C PRO A 72 -29.15 33.31 12.58
N LEU A 73 -29.88 33.25 11.46
CA LEU A 73 -30.49 32.02 10.94
C LEU A 73 -29.61 31.42 9.84
N GLU A 74 -29.59 30.09 9.77
CA GLU A 74 -28.93 29.33 8.71
C GLU A 74 -29.46 29.74 7.32
N GLN A 75 -28.53 29.92 6.37
CA GLN A 75 -28.85 30.24 4.99
C GLN A 75 -28.51 29.07 4.06
N ILE A 76 -29.52 28.52 3.37
CA ILE A 76 -29.32 27.48 2.35
C ILE A 76 -29.42 28.12 0.96
N LEU A 77 -28.33 28.09 0.21
CA LEU A 77 -28.27 28.48 -1.21
C LEU A 77 -28.34 27.21 -2.07
N SER A 78 -29.55 26.72 -2.27
CA SER A 78 -29.83 25.62 -3.21
C SER A 78 -30.05 26.15 -4.62
N VAL A 79 -29.63 25.37 -5.60
CA VAL A 79 -29.77 25.64 -7.04
C VAL A 79 -30.76 24.70 -7.69
N GLY A 80 -31.13 24.95 -8.94
CA GLY A 80 -32.03 24.07 -9.66
C GLY A 80 -31.35 22.75 -10.04
N ASP A 81 -32.08 21.65 -9.89
CA ASP A 81 -31.75 20.39 -10.55
C ASP A 81 -32.12 20.46 -12.04
N GLY A 82 -31.52 19.60 -12.87
CA GLY A 82 -31.94 19.45 -14.27
C GLY A 82 -33.37 18.88 -14.37
N TYR A 83 -33.60 17.75 -13.70
CA TYR A 83 -34.90 17.12 -13.51
C TYR A 83 -35.11 16.76 -12.04
N SER A 84 -36.29 17.09 -11.49
CA SER A 84 -36.66 16.73 -10.11
C SER A 84 -38.07 16.11 -10.03
N ASP A 85 -38.20 15.01 -9.30
CA ASP A 85 -39.47 14.36 -8.98
C ASP A 85 -39.61 14.15 -7.47
N GLN A 86 -40.74 14.60 -6.90
CA GLN A 86 -41.00 14.67 -5.46
C GLN A 86 -42.14 13.75 -4.99
N GLY A 87 -42.40 12.64 -5.71
CA GLY A 87 -43.18 11.52 -5.14
C GLY A 87 -44.56 11.28 -5.72
N LEU A 88 -44.65 10.19 -6.51
CA LEU A 88 -45.75 9.18 -6.57
C LEU A 88 -45.61 8.24 -7.79
N ALA A 89 -44.70 8.52 -8.74
CA ALA A 89 -44.48 7.66 -9.90
C ALA A 89 -43.93 6.29 -9.50
N THR A 90 -44.70 5.24 -9.78
CA THR A 90 -44.24 3.85 -9.58
C THR A 90 -43.33 3.39 -10.72
N THR A 91 -43.28 4.13 -11.83
CA THR A 91 -42.33 3.86 -12.92
C THR A 91 -41.77 5.16 -13.48
N ILE A 92 -40.45 5.27 -13.57
CA ILE A 92 -39.75 6.35 -14.26
C ILE A 92 -38.80 5.72 -15.27
N ASP A 93 -38.90 6.09 -16.56
CA ASP A 93 -37.98 5.65 -17.61
C ASP A 93 -37.34 6.89 -18.25
N ILE A 94 -36.00 6.96 -18.23
CA ILE A 94 -35.22 8.03 -18.84
C ILE A 94 -34.30 7.43 -19.90
N SER A 95 -34.37 7.95 -21.12
CA SER A 95 -33.60 7.47 -22.26
C SER A 95 -32.98 8.62 -23.05
N ASN A 96 -31.74 8.46 -23.52
CA ASN A 96 -31.04 9.37 -24.43
C ASN A 96 -31.17 10.87 -24.07
N SER A 97 -31.06 11.21 -22.79
CA SER A 97 -31.30 12.58 -22.30
C SER A 97 -30.03 13.20 -21.68
N ILE A 98 -29.95 14.53 -21.67
CA ILE A 98 -28.84 15.28 -21.07
C ILE A 98 -29.41 16.14 -19.94
N PHE A 99 -29.04 15.84 -18.70
CA PHE A 99 -29.46 16.63 -17.55
C PHE A 99 -28.27 17.17 -16.78
N GLN A 100 -28.30 18.47 -16.51
CA GLN A 100 -27.24 19.17 -15.82
C GLN A 100 -27.80 19.95 -14.64
N GLY A 101 -27.21 19.79 -13.45
CA GLY A 101 -27.53 20.61 -12.30
C GLY A 101 -26.90 22.00 -12.36
N GLY A 102 -27.55 22.98 -11.71
CA GLY A 102 -27.02 24.34 -11.61
C GLY A 102 -25.78 24.41 -10.70
N ASN A 103 -24.95 25.43 -10.88
CA ASN A 103 -23.77 25.66 -10.05
C ASN A 103 -24.11 26.47 -8.80
N GLY A 104 -23.59 26.02 -7.66
CA GLY A 104 -23.70 26.69 -6.37
C GLY A 104 -23.10 28.10 -6.41
N SER A 105 -23.68 29.00 -5.61
CA SER A 105 -23.27 30.41 -5.56
C SER A 105 -22.21 30.70 -4.50
N ILE A 106 -21.75 31.95 -4.48
CA ILE A 106 -20.94 32.50 -3.39
C ILE A 106 -21.89 33.02 -2.30
N GLY A 107 -21.86 32.40 -1.12
CA GLY A 107 -22.63 32.79 0.05
C GLY A 107 -21.74 33.31 1.18
N THR A 108 -22.08 34.47 1.74
CA THR A 108 -21.44 34.95 2.98
C THR A 108 -22.51 35.28 4.01
N ASN A 109 -22.48 34.58 5.15
CA ASN A 109 -23.29 34.91 6.31
C ASN A 109 -22.38 35.38 7.45
N SER A 110 -22.54 36.65 7.85
CA SER A 110 -21.68 37.30 8.85
C SER A 110 -22.15 37.09 10.29
N GLN A 111 -23.31 36.45 10.51
CA GLN A 111 -23.90 36.24 11.84
C GLN A 111 -24.44 34.82 12.09
N GLY A 112 -24.23 33.87 11.17
CA GLY A 112 -24.73 32.49 11.26
C GLY A 112 -24.15 31.59 10.16
N SER A 113 -24.65 30.35 10.04
CA SER A 113 -24.20 29.37 9.03
C SER A 113 -24.72 29.67 7.61
N ALA A 114 -23.96 29.22 6.61
CA ALA A 114 -24.35 29.25 5.20
C ALA A 114 -23.98 27.91 4.53
N LYS A 115 -24.82 27.48 3.58
CA LYS A 115 -24.66 26.28 2.78
C LYS A 115 -24.74 26.63 1.29
N SER A 116 -23.88 26.05 0.46
CA SER A 116 -23.91 26.20 -1.00
C SER A 116 -23.82 24.85 -1.67
N PHE A 117 -24.92 24.42 -2.30
CA PHE A 117 -24.99 23.13 -2.98
C PHE A 117 -25.05 23.31 -4.49
N GLY A 118 -24.26 22.52 -5.21
CA GLY A 118 -24.48 22.28 -6.63
C GLY A 118 -25.74 21.42 -6.83
N GLY A 119 -26.44 21.65 -7.94
CA GLY A 119 -27.67 20.94 -8.28
C GLY A 119 -27.34 19.59 -8.86
N SER A 120 -28.28 18.66 -8.79
CA SER A 120 -28.12 17.37 -9.43
C SER A 120 -28.61 17.40 -10.87
N GLY A 121 -28.06 16.56 -11.73
CA GLY A 121 -28.62 16.34 -13.08
C GLY A 121 -30.05 15.80 -12.95
N VAL A 122 -30.21 14.72 -12.20
CA VAL A 122 -31.50 14.15 -11.79
C VAL A 122 -31.55 14.08 -10.27
N ASN A 123 -32.68 14.49 -9.68
CA ASN A 123 -32.95 14.34 -8.26
C ASN A 123 -34.35 13.73 -8.05
N ILE A 124 -34.40 12.51 -7.52
CA ILE A 124 -35.65 11.84 -7.19
C ILE A 124 -35.70 11.68 -5.67
N GLU A 125 -36.70 12.30 -5.06
CA GLU A 125 -36.91 12.24 -3.61
C GLU A 125 -38.25 11.56 -3.32
N ARG A 126 -38.24 10.62 -2.38
CA ARG A 126 -39.41 9.83 -1.98
C ARG A 126 -39.68 10.01 -0.49
N GLY A 127 -40.95 10.25 -0.13
CA GLY A 127 -41.38 10.38 1.26
C GLY A 127 -41.38 11.82 1.77
N ASP A 128 -42.43 12.60 1.48
CA ASP A 128 -42.65 13.83 2.25
C ASP A 128 -43.11 13.44 3.67
N LEU A 129 -42.44 13.96 4.71
CA LEU A 129 -42.82 13.86 6.13
C LEU A 129 -44.28 14.26 6.39
N SER A 130 -44.91 14.98 5.46
CA SER A 130 -46.31 15.39 5.52
C SER A 130 -47.33 14.32 5.06
N PHE A 131 -46.89 13.22 4.44
CA PHE A 131 -47.75 12.17 3.87
C PHE A 131 -47.57 10.82 4.59
N SER A 132 -48.56 10.43 5.39
CA SER A 132 -48.65 9.11 6.02
C SER A 132 -49.37 8.10 5.12
N GLY A 133 -48.75 7.74 3.99
CA GLY A 133 -49.26 6.71 3.07
C GLY A 133 -48.22 5.62 2.78
N ASP A 134 -48.66 4.37 2.66
CA ASP A 134 -47.84 3.29 2.09
C ASP A 134 -47.46 3.65 0.66
N PHE A 135 -46.17 3.88 0.39
CA PHE A 135 -45.67 4.06 -0.96
C PHE A 135 -45.57 2.70 -1.65
N SER A 136 -46.12 2.57 -2.86
CA SER A 136 -45.93 1.36 -3.66
C SER A 136 -44.48 1.32 -4.18
N PRO A 137 -43.84 0.13 -4.21
CA PRO A 137 -42.58 -0.11 -4.91
C PRO A 137 -42.48 0.64 -6.24
N SER A 138 -41.41 1.40 -6.46
CA SER A 138 -41.16 2.07 -7.72
C SER A 138 -39.98 1.46 -8.49
N THR A 139 -40.07 1.49 -9.82
CA THR A 139 -38.97 1.09 -10.70
C THR A 139 -38.51 2.30 -11.50
N ILE A 140 -37.26 2.69 -11.32
CA ILE A 140 -36.62 3.78 -12.04
C ILE A 140 -35.62 3.14 -13.01
N THR A 141 -35.77 3.38 -14.31
CA THR A 141 -34.88 2.85 -15.35
C THR A 141 -34.21 3.99 -16.09
N ILE A 142 -32.88 3.98 -16.11
CA ILE A 142 -32.05 4.85 -16.95
C ILE A 142 -31.48 4.01 -18.08
N ASN A 143 -31.96 4.24 -19.30
CA ASN A 143 -31.52 3.48 -20.46
C ASN A 143 -30.23 4.03 -21.07
N SER A 144 -30.09 5.35 -21.13
CA SER A 144 -28.90 6.05 -21.63
C SER A 144 -29.01 7.56 -21.37
N GLY A 145 -27.89 8.28 -21.46
CA GLY A 145 -27.87 9.73 -21.33
C GLY A 145 -26.57 10.28 -20.76
N THR A 146 -26.56 11.58 -20.47
CA THR A 146 -25.47 12.25 -19.75
C THR A 146 -26.05 13.05 -18.59
N PHE A 147 -25.59 12.77 -17.38
CA PHE A 147 -26.12 13.32 -16.14
C PHE A 147 -24.98 13.95 -15.35
N THR A 148 -25.04 15.27 -15.17
CA THR A 148 -23.92 16.04 -14.61
C THR A 148 -24.38 16.88 -13.43
N GLY A 149 -23.73 16.70 -12.28
CA GLY A 149 -23.89 17.56 -11.12
C GLY A 149 -23.21 18.92 -11.30
N GLY A 150 -23.80 19.97 -10.76
CA GLY A 150 -23.19 21.31 -10.71
C GLY A 150 -22.17 21.42 -9.57
N SER A 151 -21.27 22.40 -9.64
CA SER A 151 -20.23 22.56 -8.60
C SER A 151 -20.79 23.14 -7.30
N GLY A 152 -20.24 22.74 -6.15
CA GLY A 152 -20.46 23.40 -4.86
C GLY A 152 -19.80 24.77 -4.90
N GLY A 153 -20.53 25.83 -4.55
CA GLY A 153 -20.04 27.19 -4.71
C GLY A 153 -18.94 27.56 -3.69
N SER A 154 -19.03 28.75 -3.11
CA SER A 154 -18.08 29.15 -2.07
C SER A 154 -18.79 29.76 -0.88
N VAL A 155 -18.38 29.38 0.32
CA VAL A 155 -18.98 29.85 1.56
C VAL A 155 -17.91 30.39 2.50
N SER A 156 -18.15 31.57 3.07
CA SER A 156 -17.40 32.07 4.24
C SER A 156 -18.30 32.08 5.46
N ILE A 157 -17.91 31.35 6.50
CA ILE A 157 -18.66 31.17 7.74
C ILE A 157 -18.02 32.03 8.84
N PHE A 158 -18.84 32.86 9.49
CA PHE A 158 -18.45 33.61 10.68
C PHE A 158 -19.36 33.25 11.85
N SER A 159 -18.78 32.55 12.84
CA SER A 159 -19.39 32.25 14.14
C SER A 159 -20.56 31.25 14.09
N GLU A 160 -20.29 29.98 14.46
CA GLU A 160 -21.26 29.13 15.14
C GLU A 160 -20.55 28.06 16.00
N ALA A 161 -21.22 27.61 17.07
CA ALA A 161 -20.79 26.47 17.86
C ALA A 161 -21.27 25.17 17.21
N THR A 162 -20.46 24.11 17.33
CA THR A 162 -20.69 22.76 16.78
C THR A 162 -22.14 22.26 16.94
N PRO A 163 -22.80 21.82 15.85
CA PRO A 163 -24.07 21.10 15.92
C PRO A 163 -23.95 19.83 16.78
N SER A 164 -25.07 19.35 17.33
CA SER A 164 -25.09 18.09 18.08
C SER A 164 -24.90 16.88 17.14
N ILE A 165 -24.27 15.83 17.67
CA ILE A 165 -23.84 14.60 16.98
C ILE A 165 -24.98 13.91 16.20
N TYR A 166 -26.25 14.14 16.59
CA TYR A 166 -27.45 13.52 15.99
C TYR A 166 -27.88 14.11 14.63
N GLU A 167 -27.36 15.27 14.20
CA GLU A 167 -27.73 15.89 12.91
C GLU A 167 -26.70 15.61 11.79
N GLN A 168 -25.85 14.58 11.94
CA GLN A 168 -24.70 14.30 11.06
C GLN A 168 -25.01 13.48 9.79
N THR A 169 -26.24 13.53 9.27
CA THR A 169 -26.42 13.15 7.86
C THR A 169 -25.70 14.20 7.00
N PHE A 170 -25.00 13.79 5.94
CA PHE A 170 -24.23 14.70 5.06
C PHE A 170 -25.02 15.93 4.57
N LEU A 171 -26.36 15.87 4.64
CA LEU A 171 -27.30 16.93 4.31
C LEU A 171 -27.31 18.14 5.27
N ASN A 172 -26.90 17.96 6.52
CA ASN A 172 -27.08 18.98 7.57
C ASN A 172 -25.81 19.70 8.03
N ILE A 173 -24.62 19.26 7.62
CA ILE A 173 -23.36 19.97 7.93
C ILE A 173 -23.28 21.25 7.09
N PRO A 174 -23.03 22.43 7.68
CA PRO A 174 -22.75 23.65 6.93
C PRO A 174 -21.53 23.47 6.00
N GLY A 175 -21.68 23.81 4.71
CA GLY A 175 -20.67 23.43 3.74
C GLY A 175 -20.89 23.90 2.30
N ALA A 176 -19.98 23.50 1.42
CA ALA A 176 -20.04 23.78 -0.01
C ALA A 176 -19.84 22.48 -0.82
N HIS A 177 -20.92 21.86 -1.28
CA HIS A 177 -20.88 20.51 -1.86
C HIS A 177 -21.26 20.50 -3.33
N GLY A 178 -20.56 19.67 -4.11
CA GLY A 178 -20.93 19.38 -5.50
C GLY A 178 -22.25 18.62 -5.58
N GLY A 179 -23.04 18.93 -6.61
CA GLY A 179 -24.26 18.19 -6.93
C GLY A 179 -23.94 16.85 -7.58
N HIS A 180 -24.94 15.98 -7.68
CA HIS A 180 -24.77 14.64 -8.21
C HIS A 180 -25.16 14.54 -9.69
N GLY A 181 -24.63 13.58 -10.44
CA GLY A 181 -25.17 13.29 -11.78
C GLY A 181 -26.62 12.81 -11.68
N PHE A 182 -26.82 11.74 -10.90
CA PHE A 182 -28.12 11.20 -10.52
C PHE A 182 -28.19 11.03 -8.99
N ARG A 183 -29.27 11.49 -8.38
CA ARG A 183 -29.54 11.36 -6.95
C ARG A 183 -30.90 10.71 -6.73
N PHE A 184 -30.92 9.70 -5.86
CA PHE A 184 -32.12 9.14 -5.28
C PHE A 184 -31.99 9.14 -3.77
N THR A 185 -33.01 9.63 -3.06
CA THR A 185 -33.08 9.57 -1.60
C THR A 185 -34.48 9.27 -1.11
N ARG A 186 -34.57 8.43 -0.10
CA ARG A 186 -35.80 8.16 0.65
C ARG A 186 -35.78 8.87 2.00
N LEU A 187 -36.83 9.61 2.29
CA LEU A 187 -36.94 10.55 3.42
C LEU A 187 -37.83 10.04 4.57
N ASP A 188 -38.38 8.81 4.49
CA ASP A 188 -39.25 8.22 5.54
C ASP A 188 -38.46 7.76 6.78
N GLN A 189 -37.76 8.69 7.43
CA GLN A 189 -37.01 8.49 8.66
C GLN A 189 -37.89 8.47 9.92
N SER A 190 -39.02 7.74 9.92
CA SER A 190 -39.41 7.16 11.21
C SER A 190 -38.45 6.00 11.43
N THR A 191 -37.53 6.14 12.39
CA THR A 191 -36.57 5.10 12.77
C THR A 191 -37.22 3.72 12.62
N PRO A 192 -36.86 2.95 11.59
CA PRO A 192 -37.54 1.70 11.34
C PRO A 192 -37.28 0.83 12.57
N LEU A 193 -38.37 0.41 13.21
CA LEU A 193 -38.32 -0.52 14.33
C LEU A 193 -37.68 -1.82 13.84
N LEU A 194 -36.35 -1.91 13.91
CA LEU A 194 -35.53 -3.12 13.92
C LEU A 194 -36.02 -4.25 12.99
N TYR A 195 -36.34 -3.94 11.73
CA TYR A 195 -36.67 -4.96 10.75
C TYR A 195 -35.43 -5.30 9.92
N PHE A 196 -34.75 -6.38 10.33
CA PHE A 196 -33.88 -7.15 9.46
C PHE A 196 -34.66 -7.53 8.19
N GLY A 197 -34.19 -7.08 7.03
CA GLY A 197 -34.77 -7.43 5.74
C GLY A 197 -36.03 -6.67 5.37
N ALA A 198 -36.11 -5.36 5.66
CA ALA A 198 -37.06 -4.51 4.94
C ALA A 198 -36.79 -4.68 3.43
N THR A 199 -37.77 -5.14 2.67
CA THR A 199 -37.69 -5.12 1.21
C THR A 199 -37.39 -3.68 0.81
N GLN A 200 -36.25 -3.45 0.17
CA GLN A 200 -35.98 -2.16 -0.47
C GLN A 200 -36.98 -2.09 -1.62
N ASP A 201 -38.12 -1.45 -1.35
CA ASP A 201 -39.28 -1.49 -2.24
C ASP A 201 -39.00 -0.81 -3.58
N ASP A 202 -38.00 0.08 -3.64
CA ASP A 202 -37.62 0.77 -4.86
C ASP A 202 -36.44 0.08 -5.57
N THR A 203 -36.54 -0.07 -6.88
CA THR A 203 -35.48 -0.63 -7.73
C THR A 203 -35.03 0.40 -8.76
N ILE A 204 -33.72 0.66 -8.79
CA ILE A 204 -33.08 1.55 -9.76
C ILE A 204 -32.25 0.70 -10.73
N VAL A 205 -32.57 0.77 -12.02
CA VAL A 205 -31.88 0.05 -13.09
C VAL A 205 -31.18 1.04 -14.01
N ILE A 206 -29.86 0.97 -14.10
CA ILE A 206 -29.04 1.77 -15.02
C ILE A 206 -28.50 0.85 -16.10
N ASN A 207 -28.99 0.99 -17.33
CA ASN A 207 -28.54 0.16 -18.45
C ASN A 207 -27.27 0.70 -19.11
N ASP A 208 -27.16 2.01 -19.26
CA ASP A 208 -26.02 2.71 -19.84
C ASP A 208 -26.10 4.22 -19.52
N GLY A 209 -25.04 4.97 -19.82
CA GLY A 209 -25.00 6.43 -19.68
C GLY A 209 -23.65 6.95 -19.18
N THR A 210 -23.56 8.26 -19.02
CA THR A 210 -22.41 8.94 -18.40
C THR A 210 -22.88 9.75 -17.21
N PHE A 211 -22.34 9.47 -16.04
CA PHE A 211 -22.74 10.06 -14.76
C PHE A 211 -21.55 10.76 -14.12
N VAL A 212 -21.63 12.07 -13.97
CA VAL A 212 -20.53 12.91 -13.51
C VAL A 212 -20.97 13.74 -12.31
N GLY A 213 -20.28 13.55 -11.19
CA GLY A 213 -20.46 14.39 -10.01
C GLY A 213 -19.85 15.78 -10.17
N GLY A 214 -20.48 16.78 -9.57
CA GLY A 214 -19.97 18.15 -9.55
C GLY A 214 -18.79 18.31 -8.60
N ALA A 215 -17.88 19.24 -8.89
CA ALA A 215 -16.77 19.54 -7.99
C ALA A 215 -17.27 20.05 -6.64
N GLY A 216 -16.58 19.70 -5.55
CA GLY A 216 -16.82 20.31 -4.25
C GLY A 216 -16.48 21.79 -4.25
N GLY A 217 -17.05 22.50 -3.29
CA GLY A 217 -16.87 23.94 -3.18
C GLY A 217 -15.71 24.37 -2.31
N VAL A 218 -15.71 25.63 -1.93
CA VAL A 218 -14.70 26.19 -1.02
C VAL A 218 -15.37 26.71 0.23
N VAL A 219 -14.96 26.21 1.38
CA VAL A 219 -15.41 26.67 2.69
C VAL A 219 -14.24 27.33 3.41
N THR A 220 -14.45 28.57 3.86
CA THR A 220 -13.57 29.25 4.81
C THR A 220 -14.33 29.43 6.11
N ASN A 221 -13.89 28.75 7.17
CA ASN A 221 -14.44 28.88 8.51
C ASN A 221 -13.38 29.46 9.45
N LEU A 222 -13.76 30.52 10.13
CA LEU A 222 -12.92 31.22 11.10
C LEU A 222 -13.25 30.83 12.55
N SER A 223 -14.03 29.76 12.76
CA SER A 223 -14.45 29.20 14.06
C SER A 223 -14.23 27.68 14.14
N ASP A 224 -14.33 27.10 15.34
CA ASP A 224 -14.07 25.67 15.64
C ASP A 224 -15.23 24.71 15.26
N GLY A 225 -16.21 25.16 14.47
CA GLY A 225 -17.35 24.34 14.04
C GLY A 225 -16.99 23.29 12.98
N LEU A 226 -17.71 22.16 12.97
CA LEU A 226 -17.61 21.13 11.93
C LEU A 226 -18.20 21.67 10.61
N ILE A 227 -17.42 21.57 9.54
CA ILE A 227 -17.75 22.06 8.19
C ILE A 227 -17.17 21.07 7.17
N ASN A 228 -17.68 21.08 5.94
CA ASN A 228 -17.18 20.21 4.89
C ASN A 228 -17.43 20.79 3.50
N ALA A 229 -16.60 20.42 2.52
CA ALA A 229 -16.71 20.78 1.12
C ALA A 229 -16.47 19.55 0.23
N GLN A 230 -17.47 18.71 0.02
CA GLN A 230 -17.29 17.44 -0.70
C GLN A 230 -17.59 17.55 -2.19
N GLY A 231 -16.88 16.74 -2.99
CA GLY A 231 -17.28 16.46 -4.36
C GLY A 231 -18.60 15.69 -4.41
N GLY A 232 -19.44 16.00 -5.39
CA GLY A 232 -20.65 15.23 -5.65
C GLY A 232 -20.33 13.89 -6.31
N SER A 233 -21.17 12.89 -6.09
CA SER A 233 -21.05 11.58 -6.75
C SER A 233 -21.68 11.57 -8.16
N GLY A 234 -21.18 10.74 -9.06
CA GLY A 234 -21.83 10.52 -10.36
C GLY A 234 -23.25 9.99 -10.17
N VAL A 235 -23.39 8.94 -9.37
CA VAL A 235 -24.67 8.38 -8.90
C VAL A 235 -24.64 8.35 -7.37
N PHE A 236 -25.67 8.87 -6.71
CA PHE A 236 -25.90 8.75 -5.28
C PHE A 236 -27.26 8.12 -5.03
N ILE A 237 -27.29 7.03 -4.27
CA ILE A 237 -28.51 6.31 -3.94
C ILE A 237 -28.49 6.01 -2.44
N ASP A 238 -29.56 6.42 -1.77
CA ASP A 238 -29.82 6.09 -0.37
C ASP A 238 -31.13 5.30 -0.31
N TYR A 239 -31.04 4.06 0.17
CA TYR A 239 -32.17 3.17 0.43
C TYR A 239 -32.94 2.65 -0.80
N ALA A 240 -32.28 1.96 -1.74
CA ALA A 240 -32.93 1.26 -2.86
C ALA A 240 -32.11 0.06 -3.38
N ASP A 241 -32.77 -0.91 -4.01
CA ASP A 241 -32.07 -1.96 -4.77
C ASP A 241 -31.53 -1.38 -6.08
N VAL A 242 -30.24 -1.56 -6.35
CA VAL A 242 -29.57 -0.96 -7.53
C VAL A 242 -29.04 -2.03 -8.47
N ILE A 243 -29.33 -1.89 -9.76
CA ILE A 243 -28.83 -2.77 -10.83
C ILE A 243 -28.15 -1.89 -11.90
N ILE A 244 -26.87 -2.10 -12.14
CA ILE A 244 -26.08 -1.41 -13.17
C ILE A 244 -25.65 -2.42 -14.22
N ASN A 245 -26.10 -2.25 -15.46
CA ASN A 245 -25.72 -3.11 -16.59
C ASN A 245 -24.57 -2.54 -17.42
N GLY A 246 -24.28 -1.25 -17.30
CA GLY A 246 -23.24 -0.56 -18.05
C GLY A 246 -23.23 0.95 -17.79
N GLY A 247 -22.28 1.64 -18.40
CA GLY A 247 -22.11 3.10 -18.30
C GLY A 247 -20.71 3.54 -17.89
N THR A 248 -20.53 4.85 -17.76
CA THR A 248 -19.31 5.47 -17.23
C THR A 248 -19.66 6.36 -16.04
N PHE A 249 -18.96 6.16 -14.92
CA PHE A 249 -19.26 6.77 -13.64
C PHE A 249 -18.01 7.46 -13.09
N SER A 250 -18.12 8.74 -12.75
CA SER A 250 -17.03 9.51 -12.15
C SER A 250 -17.57 10.51 -11.13
N GLY A 251 -16.96 10.55 -9.96
CA GLY A 251 -17.26 11.59 -8.97
C GLY A 251 -16.56 12.91 -9.28
N GLY A 252 -17.04 13.97 -8.64
CA GLY A 252 -16.41 15.28 -8.70
C GLY A 252 -15.21 15.39 -7.78
N THR A 253 -14.30 16.31 -8.10
CA THR A 253 -13.13 16.60 -7.26
C THR A 253 -13.55 17.03 -5.85
N ALA A 254 -12.72 16.71 -4.86
CA ALA A 254 -12.88 17.23 -3.51
C ALA A 254 -12.96 18.76 -3.50
N GLY A 255 -13.79 19.30 -2.62
CA GLY A 255 -13.74 20.72 -2.28
C GLY A 255 -12.66 21.00 -1.24
N VAL A 256 -12.59 22.26 -0.82
CA VAL A 256 -11.54 22.76 0.05
C VAL A 256 -12.14 23.44 1.27
N THR A 257 -11.78 22.92 2.45
CA THR A 257 -12.12 23.50 3.74
C THR A 257 -10.86 24.07 4.38
N ASN A 258 -10.82 25.40 4.60
CA ASN A 258 -9.68 26.07 5.25
C ASN A 258 -8.30 25.74 4.63
N GLY A 259 -8.25 25.48 3.33
CA GLY A 259 -7.03 25.12 2.59
C GLY A 259 -6.70 23.63 2.60
N ILE A 260 -7.50 22.79 3.24
CA ILE A 260 -7.38 21.32 3.26
C ILE A 260 -8.43 20.73 2.31
N PHE A 261 -8.04 19.77 1.48
CA PHE A 261 -8.97 19.06 0.60
C PHE A 261 -9.81 18.07 1.42
N ASP A 262 -11.13 18.08 1.19
CA ASP A 262 -12.06 17.13 1.80
C ASP A 262 -12.23 15.87 0.93
N LEU A 263 -13.34 15.16 1.07
CA LEU A 263 -13.64 13.95 0.32
C LEU A 263 -13.99 14.22 -1.14
N VAL A 264 -13.40 13.40 -2.01
CA VAL A 264 -13.77 13.29 -3.43
C VAL A 264 -15.12 12.58 -3.54
N GLY A 265 -15.93 12.98 -4.52
CA GLY A 265 -17.15 12.25 -4.85
C GLY A 265 -16.82 10.87 -5.44
N ALA A 266 -17.74 9.92 -5.30
CA ALA A 266 -17.59 8.61 -5.93
C ALA A 266 -18.23 8.57 -7.32
N GLY A 267 -17.80 7.67 -8.20
CA GLY A 267 -18.52 7.38 -9.44
C GLY A 267 -19.94 6.92 -9.14
N VAL A 268 -20.06 5.90 -8.29
CA VAL A 268 -21.31 5.43 -7.70
C VAL A 268 -21.15 5.36 -6.20
N HIS A 269 -22.04 6.01 -5.46
CA HIS A 269 -22.16 5.91 -4.01
C HIS A 269 -23.54 5.33 -3.69
N VAL A 270 -23.55 4.12 -3.13
CA VAL A 270 -24.76 3.50 -2.61
C VAL A 270 -24.67 3.44 -1.09
N GLN A 271 -25.73 3.86 -0.42
CA GLN A 271 -25.84 3.84 1.02
C GLN A 271 -27.03 2.97 1.44
N ASP A 272 -26.80 2.05 2.38
CA ASP A 272 -27.85 1.19 2.96
C ASP A 272 -28.71 0.48 1.88
N SER A 273 -28.05 0.02 0.81
CA SER A 273 -28.66 -0.39 -0.47
C SER A 273 -28.01 -1.67 -0.99
N ASN A 274 -28.78 -2.60 -1.57
CA ASN A 274 -28.19 -3.70 -2.31
C ASN A 274 -27.75 -3.24 -3.70
N LEU A 275 -26.69 -3.84 -4.23
CA LEU A 275 -26.13 -3.45 -5.51
C LEU A 275 -25.78 -4.67 -6.36
N THR A 276 -26.16 -4.64 -7.63
CA THR A 276 -25.71 -5.58 -8.65
C THR A 276 -25.09 -4.80 -9.81
N ILE A 277 -23.81 -5.04 -10.09
CA ILE A 277 -23.10 -4.51 -11.26
C ILE A 277 -22.80 -5.66 -12.21
N ASN A 278 -23.27 -5.54 -13.44
CA ASN A 278 -22.98 -6.49 -14.51
C ASN A 278 -21.81 -6.05 -15.38
N ASP A 279 -21.66 -4.74 -15.64
CA ASP A 279 -20.54 -4.14 -16.37
C ASP A 279 -20.48 -2.63 -16.14
N GLY A 280 -19.43 -1.96 -16.62
CA GLY A 280 -19.28 -0.50 -16.60
C GLY A 280 -17.83 -0.03 -16.41
N ASN A 281 -17.63 1.29 -16.49
CA ASN A 281 -16.35 1.94 -16.24
C ASN A 281 -16.46 2.94 -15.07
N PHE A 282 -15.68 2.71 -14.01
CA PHE A 282 -15.77 3.41 -12.73
C PHE A 282 -14.43 4.07 -12.39
N ILE A 283 -14.40 5.41 -12.45
CA ILE A 283 -13.18 6.23 -12.42
C ILE A 283 -13.02 6.92 -11.05
N GLY A 284 -11.78 7.03 -10.57
CA GLY A 284 -11.42 7.59 -9.27
C GLY A 284 -11.84 6.66 -8.13
N VAL A 285 -12.54 7.22 -7.13
CA VAL A 285 -13.35 6.41 -6.21
C VAL A 285 -14.55 5.90 -6.99
N GLY A 286 -14.33 4.87 -7.80
CA GLY A 286 -15.28 4.41 -8.80
C GLY A 286 -16.58 3.90 -8.18
N LEU A 287 -16.47 3.12 -7.10
CA LEU A 287 -17.59 2.62 -6.33
C LEU A 287 -17.35 2.85 -4.84
N ARG A 288 -18.35 3.39 -4.14
CA ARG A 288 -18.42 3.46 -2.69
C ARG A 288 -19.72 2.81 -2.23
N VAL A 289 -19.59 1.81 -1.37
CA VAL A 289 -20.70 1.16 -0.69
C VAL A 289 -20.58 1.48 0.79
N GLU A 290 -21.59 2.13 1.32
CA GLU A 290 -21.61 2.54 2.73
C GLU A 290 -22.82 1.96 3.43
N ASN A 291 -22.60 1.29 4.55
CA ASN A 291 -23.66 0.78 5.41
C ASN A 291 -23.60 1.49 6.74
N ARG A 292 -24.76 1.94 7.21
CA ARG A 292 -24.94 2.63 8.49
C ARG A 292 -26.02 2.00 9.34
N TYR A 293 -27.12 1.62 8.68
CA TYR A 293 -28.33 1.14 9.32
C TYR A 293 -28.73 -0.26 8.88
N TYR A 294 -28.24 -0.74 7.72
CA TYR A 294 -28.62 -2.04 7.16
C TYR A 294 -27.42 -2.85 6.67
N ASP A 295 -27.60 -4.17 6.64
CA ASP A 295 -26.70 -5.04 5.88
C ASP A 295 -26.95 -4.82 4.39
N SER A 296 -25.89 -4.80 3.60
CA SER A 296 -26.01 -4.79 2.13
C SER A 296 -25.35 -5.98 1.50
N VAL A 297 -25.93 -6.44 0.41
CA VAL A 297 -25.33 -7.45 -0.46
C VAL A 297 -25.01 -6.81 -1.81
N ASN A 298 -23.74 -6.89 -2.17
CA ASN A 298 -23.19 -6.32 -3.40
C ASN A 298 -22.74 -7.46 -4.31
N THR A 299 -23.04 -7.40 -5.59
CA THR A 299 -22.62 -8.39 -6.57
C THR A 299 -21.98 -7.68 -7.76
N ILE A 300 -20.76 -8.05 -8.12
CA ILE A 300 -20.02 -7.49 -9.25
C ILE A 300 -19.67 -8.63 -10.20
N SER A 301 -20.20 -8.60 -11.41
CA SER A 301 -19.94 -9.62 -12.43
C SER A 301 -18.76 -9.26 -13.32
N ASN A 302 -18.64 -7.98 -13.71
CA ASN A 302 -17.58 -7.46 -14.58
C ASN A 302 -17.46 -5.92 -14.44
N GLY A 303 -16.50 -5.33 -15.14
CA GLY A 303 -16.30 -3.87 -15.24
C GLY A 303 -14.84 -3.45 -15.02
N THR A 304 -14.56 -2.16 -15.16
CA THR A 304 -13.26 -1.56 -14.83
C THR A 304 -13.41 -0.59 -13.67
N PHE A 305 -12.63 -0.76 -12.61
CA PHE A 305 -12.71 0.03 -11.39
C PHE A 305 -11.32 0.54 -11.00
N GLU A 306 -11.18 1.85 -10.82
CA GLU A 306 -9.95 2.39 -10.21
C GLU A 306 -9.91 2.11 -8.71
N THR A 307 -10.98 2.43 -7.97
CA THR A 307 -11.10 2.08 -6.54
C THR A 307 -12.54 1.67 -6.19
N ILE A 308 -12.66 0.62 -5.40
CA ILE A 308 -13.89 0.20 -4.71
C ILE A 308 -13.69 0.40 -3.22
N GLU A 309 -14.55 1.16 -2.57
CA GLU A 309 -14.56 1.36 -1.12
C GLU A 309 -15.77 0.67 -0.51
N TYR A 310 -15.52 -0.26 0.41
CA TYR A 310 -16.54 -0.80 1.30
C TYR A 310 -16.37 -0.16 2.67
N ILE A 311 -17.44 0.46 3.16
CA ILE A 311 -17.45 1.21 4.41
C ILE A 311 -18.59 0.67 5.27
N SER A 312 -18.25 -0.05 6.33
CA SER A 312 -19.25 -0.57 7.27
C SER A 312 -19.17 0.16 8.62
N ASN A 313 -20.07 1.11 8.83
CA ASN A 313 -20.12 1.94 10.02
C ASN A 313 -21.39 1.69 10.84
N TYR A 314 -21.35 2.08 12.12
CA TYR A 314 -22.55 2.17 12.95
C TYR A 314 -22.67 3.57 13.54
N ASP A 315 -23.61 4.36 13.03
CA ASP A 315 -23.81 5.77 13.41
C ASP A 315 -24.28 5.94 14.88
N ASP A 316 -24.81 4.89 15.52
CA ASP A 316 -25.40 4.96 16.86
C ASP A 316 -24.49 4.39 17.97
N TYR A 317 -23.18 4.24 17.71
CA TYR A 317 -22.24 3.71 18.71
C TYR A 317 -21.94 4.76 19.80
N THR A 318 -22.82 4.84 20.79
CA THR A 318 -22.40 5.30 22.12
C THR A 318 -21.82 4.10 22.86
N PRO A 319 -20.53 4.10 23.27
CA PRO A 319 -19.90 2.98 23.98
C PRO A 319 -20.44 2.75 25.41
N THR A 320 -21.64 3.25 25.72
CA THR A 320 -22.16 3.33 27.08
C THR A 320 -23.06 2.14 27.42
N VAL A 321 -22.39 1.12 27.97
CA VAL A 321 -22.82 0.35 29.16
C VAL A 321 -23.96 -0.67 29.03
N ASP A 322 -24.15 -1.34 27.89
CA ASP A 322 -24.89 -2.62 27.90
C ASP A 322 -24.15 -3.76 27.18
N PRO A 323 -23.39 -4.61 27.90
CA PRO A 323 -22.75 -5.81 27.33
C PRO A 323 -23.76 -6.93 26.98
N THR A 324 -25.06 -6.71 27.16
CA THR A 324 -26.13 -7.65 26.76
C THR A 324 -26.93 -7.21 25.54
N PHE A 325 -26.66 -6.00 25.03
CA PHE A 325 -27.15 -5.60 23.71
C PHE A 325 -26.15 -6.12 22.67
N ASP A 326 -26.53 -7.21 22.01
CA ASP A 326 -25.91 -7.71 20.79
C ASP A 326 -26.12 -6.62 19.71
N GLY A 327 -25.24 -5.61 19.75
CA GLY A 327 -25.22 -4.54 18.77
C GLY A 327 -25.24 -5.19 17.41
N SER A 328 -26.36 -5.05 16.70
CA SER A 328 -26.60 -5.79 15.48
C SER A 328 -25.55 -5.39 14.46
N ASN A 329 -24.50 -6.19 14.38
CA ASN A 329 -23.30 -6.00 13.60
C ASN A 329 -23.66 -5.83 12.13
N ARG A 330 -23.58 -4.60 11.62
CA ARG A 330 -23.85 -4.32 10.21
C ARG A 330 -22.75 -4.92 9.37
N THR A 331 -23.15 -5.69 8.37
CA THR A 331 -22.24 -6.40 7.49
C THR A 331 -22.39 -5.89 6.06
N THR A 332 -21.30 -5.37 5.51
CA THR A 332 -21.17 -5.15 4.08
C THR A 332 -20.70 -6.44 3.44
N ARG A 333 -21.58 -7.10 2.67
CA ARG A 333 -21.23 -8.30 1.90
C ARG A 333 -21.01 -7.96 0.45
N ALA A 334 -19.96 -8.50 -0.15
CA ALA A 334 -19.74 -8.39 -1.59
C ALA A 334 -19.33 -9.72 -2.22
N ASN A 335 -19.83 -9.98 -3.42
CA ASN A 335 -19.44 -11.11 -4.27
C ASN A 335 -18.92 -10.57 -5.60
N ILE A 336 -17.64 -10.76 -5.88
CA ILE A 336 -16.95 -10.29 -7.08
C ILE A 336 -16.61 -11.50 -7.94
N TYR A 337 -17.20 -11.61 -9.13
CA TYR A 337 -16.99 -12.72 -10.05
C TYR A 337 -16.03 -12.38 -11.20
N GLY A 338 -15.73 -11.11 -11.42
CA GLY A 338 -14.90 -10.66 -12.55
C GLY A 338 -14.65 -9.15 -12.56
N GLY A 339 -13.92 -8.69 -13.58
CA GLY A 339 -13.54 -7.29 -13.78
C GLY A 339 -12.03 -7.02 -13.65
N SER A 340 -11.64 -5.77 -13.90
CA SER A 340 -10.29 -5.23 -13.68
C SER A 340 -10.39 -4.15 -12.62
N ILE A 341 -9.83 -4.40 -11.44
CA ILE A 341 -9.97 -3.57 -10.24
C ILE A 341 -8.57 -3.17 -9.78
N SER A 342 -8.27 -1.87 -9.77
CA SER A 342 -6.95 -1.42 -9.32
C SER A 342 -6.84 -1.41 -7.80
N ASN A 343 -7.90 -1.07 -7.06
CA ASN A 343 -7.86 -1.11 -5.60
C ASN A 343 -9.23 -1.47 -5.00
N ILE A 344 -9.22 -2.33 -3.99
CA ILE A 344 -10.35 -2.54 -3.08
C ILE A 344 -9.90 -2.07 -1.69
N VAL A 345 -10.69 -1.19 -1.08
CA VAL A 345 -10.43 -0.67 0.26
C VAL A 345 -11.56 -1.10 1.19
N LEU A 346 -11.19 -1.76 2.28
CA LEU A 346 -12.10 -2.16 3.35
C LEU A 346 -11.89 -1.24 4.55
N SER A 347 -12.96 -0.59 4.97
CA SER A 347 -12.93 0.40 6.03
C SER A 347 -14.20 0.33 6.89
N GLY A 348 -14.13 0.99 8.04
CA GLY A 348 -15.24 1.13 8.97
C GLY A 348 -14.95 0.52 10.35
N SER A 349 -16.01 0.41 11.14
CA SER A 349 -15.98 0.00 12.56
C SER A 349 -16.81 -1.24 12.86
N THR A 350 -17.34 -1.89 11.83
CA THR A 350 -18.17 -3.10 11.94
C THR A 350 -17.62 -4.20 11.01
N TYR A 351 -18.45 -4.85 10.17
CA TYR A 351 -18.05 -6.07 9.47
C TYR A 351 -18.03 -5.87 7.95
N ASN A 352 -16.92 -6.24 7.30
CA ASN A 352 -16.88 -6.41 5.85
C ASN A 352 -16.62 -7.88 5.52
N GLU A 353 -17.43 -8.45 4.62
CA GLU A 353 -17.27 -9.83 4.14
C GLU A 353 -17.25 -9.85 2.62
N ILE A 354 -16.07 -10.09 2.03
CA ILE A 354 -15.84 -9.97 0.59
C ILE A 354 -15.44 -11.32 0.01
N ASN A 355 -16.22 -11.83 -0.95
CA ASN A 355 -15.91 -13.02 -1.72
C ASN A 355 -15.40 -12.63 -3.11
N ILE A 356 -14.16 -12.97 -3.41
CA ILE A 356 -13.50 -12.71 -4.70
C ILE A 356 -13.38 -14.03 -5.46
N ASN A 357 -14.34 -14.26 -6.36
CA ASN A 357 -14.52 -15.47 -7.16
C ASN A 357 -14.02 -15.31 -8.61
N GLY A 358 -13.20 -14.30 -8.89
CA GLY A 358 -12.62 -14.05 -10.21
C GLY A 358 -12.19 -12.59 -10.41
N GLY A 359 -11.62 -12.30 -11.59
CA GLY A 359 -11.15 -10.97 -11.97
C GLY A 359 -9.66 -10.72 -11.70
N THR A 360 -9.20 -9.51 -12.02
CA THR A 360 -7.84 -9.03 -11.71
C THR A 360 -7.93 -7.88 -10.72
N ILE A 361 -7.28 -8.02 -9.57
CA ILE A 361 -7.25 -7.07 -8.47
C ILE A 361 -5.78 -6.68 -8.27
N ASP A 362 -5.40 -5.45 -8.59
CA ASP A 362 -4.01 -5.02 -8.40
C ASP A 362 -3.68 -4.91 -6.90
N GLN A 363 -4.59 -4.34 -6.11
CA GLN A 363 -4.42 -4.15 -4.66
C GLN A 363 -5.72 -4.37 -3.87
N LEU A 364 -5.59 -5.03 -2.72
CA LEU A 364 -6.59 -5.13 -1.65
C LEU A 364 -6.01 -4.50 -0.38
N THR A 365 -6.72 -3.53 0.20
CA THR A 365 -6.24 -2.73 1.33
C THR A 365 -7.21 -2.81 2.50
N PHE A 366 -6.70 -3.15 3.68
CA PHE A 366 -7.44 -3.11 4.94
C PHE A 366 -7.11 -1.83 5.70
N THR A 367 -8.11 -1.00 5.99
CA THR A 367 -7.98 0.27 6.70
C THR A 367 -9.01 0.47 7.83
N SER A 368 -9.81 -0.55 8.13
CA SER A 368 -10.81 -0.53 9.21
C SER A 368 -10.19 -0.17 10.58
N ASP A 369 -11.01 0.36 11.49
CA ASP A 369 -10.54 0.71 12.83
C ASP A 369 -10.42 -0.53 13.74
N ALA A 370 -9.95 -0.35 14.98
CA ALA A 370 -9.71 -1.46 15.90
C ALA A 370 -10.97 -2.24 16.34
N TYR A 371 -12.16 -1.74 16.04
CA TYR A 371 -13.43 -2.42 16.32
C TYR A 371 -13.96 -3.22 15.12
N GLY A 372 -13.42 -2.96 13.93
CA GLY A 372 -13.82 -3.66 12.72
C GLY A 372 -13.36 -5.11 12.65
N GLU A 373 -14.07 -5.89 11.84
CA GLU A 373 -13.65 -7.22 11.38
C GLU A 373 -13.85 -7.32 9.87
N ASP A 374 -12.75 -7.53 9.15
CA ASP A 374 -12.74 -7.67 7.71
C ASP A 374 -12.40 -9.12 7.36
N THR A 375 -13.27 -9.79 6.62
CA THR A 375 -13.04 -11.14 6.12
C THR A 375 -13.07 -11.15 4.59
N VAL A 376 -12.01 -11.65 3.97
CA VAL A 376 -11.91 -11.78 2.52
C VAL A 376 -11.65 -13.23 2.13
N TYR A 377 -12.51 -13.75 1.25
CA TYR A 377 -12.35 -15.06 0.63
C TYR A 377 -11.85 -14.88 -0.81
N ILE A 378 -10.77 -15.56 -1.19
CA ILE A 378 -10.13 -15.43 -2.50
C ILE A 378 -10.12 -16.81 -3.18
N ASP A 379 -10.85 -16.92 -4.28
CA ASP A 379 -10.91 -18.09 -5.14
C ASP A 379 -9.64 -18.23 -6.01
N SER A 380 -9.31 -19.45 -6.42
CA SER A 380 -8.13 -19.73 -7.26
C SER A 380 -8.21 -19.12 -8.66
N SER A 381 -9.41 -18.74 -9.11
CA SER A 381 -9.62 -18.04 -10.38
C SER A 381 -9.36 -16.53 -10.32
N ALA A 382 -9.24 -15.96 -9.11
CA ALA A 382 -8.92 -14.54 -8.93
C ALA A 382 -7.40 -14.30 -8.99
N ASN A 383 -7.00 -13.20 -9.63
CA ASN A 383 -5.62 -12.73 -9.61
C ASN A 383 -5.51 -11.52 -8.68
N VAL A 384 -4.79 -11.65 -7.58
CA VAL A 384 -4.56 -10.57 -6.60
C VAL A 384 -3.07 -10.23 -6.57
N GLY A 385 -2.72 -8.99 -6.91
CA GLY A 385 -1.34 -8.53 -6.94
C GLY A 385 -0.76 -8.26 -5.55
N LEU A 386 -1.40 -7.39 -4.78
CA LEU A 386 -0.98 -6.97 -3.45
C LEU A 386 -2.13 -7.06 -2.44
N ILE A 387 -1.85 -7.60 -1.27
CA ILE A 387 -2.73 -7.52 -0.09
C ILE A 387 -2.00 -6.70 0.96
N LYS A 388 -2.56 -5.55 1.36
CA LYS A 388 -1.94 -4.57 2.24
C LYS A 388 -2.75 -4.34 3.51
N VAL A 389 -2.10 -4.39 4.68
CA VAL A 389 -2.75 -4.23 5.98
C VAL A 389 -2.27 -2.97 6.70
N GLU A 390 -3.11 -1.94 6.67
CA GLU A 390 -2.90 -0.68 7.38
C GLU A 390 -3.87 -0.52 8.56
N SER A 391 -4.51 -1.62 8.96
CA SER A 391 -5.59 -1.67 9.92
C SER A 391 -5.20 -2.39 11.22
N ASN A 392 -5.67 -1.86 12.35
CA ASN A 392 -5.62 -2.53 13.65
C ASN A 392 -6.84 -3.45 13.91
N ALA A 393 -7.73 -3.60 12.92
CA ALA A 393 -8.90 -4.47 12.96
C ALA A 393 -8.50 -5.96 12.98
N ILE A 394 -9.52 -6.81 13.12
CA ILE A 394 -9.38 -8.24 12.84
C ILE A 394 -9.41 -8.42 11.31
N ASN A 395 -8.25 -8.67 10.70
CA ASN A 395 -8.14 -8.89 9.25
C ASN A 395 -7.99 -10.38 8.94
N ARG A 396 -9.01 -10.99 8.36
CA ARG A 396 -9.04 -12.41 7.98
C ARG A 396 -9.00 -12.58 6.47
N VAL A 397 -8.08 -13.42 5.99
CA VAL A 397 -8.00 -13.78 4.57
C VAL A 397 -8.01 -15.29 4.44
N VAL A 398 -8.89 -15.80 3.58
CA VAL A 398 -9.06 -17.23 3.31
C VAL A 398 -8.85 -17.47 1.81
N PHE A 399 -7.92 -18.35 1.48
CA PHE A 399 -7.62 -18.70 0.09
C PHE A 399 -8.23 -20.05 -0.27
N GLU A 400 -8.77 -20.18 -1.48
CA GLU A 400 -9.20 -21.48 -1.98
C GLU A 400 -8.01 -22.44 -2.08
N ASN A 401 -8.21 -23.69 -1.65
CA ASN A 401 -7.17 -24.70 -1.53
C ASN A 401 -6.02 -24.32 -0.58
N ASP A 402 -6.22 -23.32 0.29
CA ASP A 402 -5.26 -22.88 1.30
C ASP A 402 -3.93 -22.35 0.72
N ILE A 403 -3.93 -21.91 -0.55
CA ILE A 403 -2.73 -21.51 -1.29
C ILE A 403 -2.78 -20.02 -1.62
N LEU A 404 -1.72 -19.29 -1.26
CA LEU A 404 -1.54 -17.91 -1.70
C LEU A 404 -1.35 -17.89 -3.22
N PRO A 405 -2.11 -17.07 -3.98
CA PRO A 405 -1.98 -17.01 -5.43
C PRO A 405 -0.54 -16.64 -5.87
N LEU A 406 -0.14 -17.12 -7.05
CA LEU A 406 1.22 -16.92 -7.57
C LEU A 406 1.54 -15.44 -7.76
N ASN A 407 2.76 -15.05 -7.39
CA ASN A 407 3.26 -13.67 -7.49
C ASN A 407 2.45 -12.63 -6.69
N THR A 408 1.60 -13.06 -5.77
CA THR A 408 0.95 -12.15 -4.80
C THR A 408 1.98 -11.67 -3.77
N SER A 409 1.92 -10.38 -3.46
CA SER A 409 2.63 -9.75 -2.37
C SER A 409 1.70 -9.56 -1.17
N LEU A 410 2.20 -9.85 0.03
CA LEU A 410 1.50 -9.67 1.30
C LEU A 410 2.23 -8.64 2.14
N ASP A 411 1.72 -7.42 2.22
CA ASP A 411 2.26 -6.35 3.05
C ASP A 411 1.48 -6.27 4.36
N LEU A 412 2.05 -6.84 5.42
CA LEU A 412 1.45 -6.92 6.74
C LEU A 412 1.54 -5.61 7.52
N GLY A 413 2.37 -4.66 7.08
CA GLY A 413 2.70 -3.49 7.89
C GLY A 413 3.21 -3.91 9.27
N MET A 414 2.74 -3.24 10.33
CA MET A 414 2.97 -3.66 11.73
C MET A 414 1.80 -4.49 12.30
N ASN A 415 0.91 -4.97 11.43
CA ASN A 415 -0.38 -5.58 11.79
C ASN A 415 -0.39 -7.09 11.52
N ALA A 416 -1.53 -7.72 11.80
CA ALA A 416 -1.69 -9.16 11.62
C ALA A 416 -2.70 -9.49 10.53
N ILE A 417 -2.41 -10.59 9.80
CA ILE A 417 -3.42 -11.32 9.03
C ILE A 417 -3.72 -12.64 9.73
N ILE A 418 -5.01 -12.94 9.82
CA ILE A 418 -5.53 -14.19 10.35
C ILE A 418 -5.96 -15.08 9.18
N SER A 419 -5.51 -16.33 9.17
CA SER A 419 -5.99 -17.35 8.23
C SER A 419 -6.15 -18.70 8.95
N THR A 420 -6.96 -19.60 8.42
CA THR A 420 -6.98 -20.99 8.90
C THR A 420 -5.76 -21.74 8.35
N ASN A 421 -5.54 -21.71 7.04
CA ASN A 421 -4.40 -22.38 6.43
C ASN A 421 -3.75 -21.44 5.41
N LEU A 422 -2.43 -21.51 5.30
CA LEU A 422 -1.68 -20.75 4.32
C LEU A 422 -0.48 -21.53 3.82
N THR A 423 -0.45 -21.76 2.52
CA THR A 423 0.70 -22.30 1.79
C THR A 423 1.18 -21.25 0.80
N THR A 424 2.42 -20.80 0.96
CA THR A 424 3.06 -19.92 -0.02
C THR A 424 3.70 -20.73 -1.15
N GLN A 425 4.09 -20.05 -2.23
CA GLN A 425 4.74 -20.62 -3.39
C GLN A 425 5.93 -19.76 -3.84
N ALA A 426 6.81 -20.35 -4.65
CA ALA A 426 7.94 -19.63 -5.23
C ALA A 426 7.46 -18.38 -6.00
N GLY A 427 8.04 -17.22 -5.68
CA GLY A 427 7.64 -15.93 -6.27
C GLY A 427 6.68 -15.11 -5.40
N ASN A 428 6.09 -15.69 -4.35
CA ASN A 428 5.37 -14.88 -3.35
C ASN A 428 6.34 -14.03 -2.54
N GLN A 429 5.87 -12.83 -2.17
CA GLN A 429 6.61 -11.89 -1.35
C GLN A 429 5.78 -11.54 -0.12
N ILE A 430 6.41 -11.53 1.05
CA ILE A 430 5.81 -11.05 2.29
C ILE A 430 6.62 -9.87 2.77
N GLN A 431 5.96 -8.82 3.25
CA GLN A 431 6.60 -7.68 3.85
C GLN A 431 6.03 -7.47 5.26
N SER A 432 6.93 -7.25 6.21
CA SER A 432 6.57 -6.82 7.57
C SER A 432 7.29 -5.51 7.87
N THR A 433 6.53 -4.51 8.31
CA THR A 433 7.10 -3.34 8.97
C THR A 433 7.38 -3.68 10.43
N TYR A 434 8.49 -3.18 10.96
CA TYR A 434 8.83 -3.30 12.37
C TYR A 434 9.14 -1.95 12.99
N GLY A 435 8.92 -1.81 14.28
CA GLY A 435 9.15 -0.55 14.98
C GLY A 435 8.80 -0.62 16.45
N LEU A 436 8.84 0.55 17.10
CA LEU A 436 8.28 0.70 18.44
C LEU A 436 6.75 0.72 18.32
N GLY A 437 6.11 -0.36 18.76
CA GLY A 437 4.67 -0.47 18.94
C GLY A 437 4.22 0.20 20.23
N ILE A 438 3.01 0.75 20.22
CA ILE A 438 2.37 1.33 21.40
C ILE A 438 1.61 0.21 22.10
N SER A 439 2.00 -0.20 23.31
CA SER A 439 1.17 -1.14 24.08
C SER A 439 -0.04 -0.43 24.68
N ASN A 440 -1.13 -1.17 24.73
CA ASN A 440 -2.39 -0.82 25.34
C ASN A 440 -2.26 -0.67 26.88
N ASN A 441 -2.81 0.44 27.38
CA ASN A 441 -3.11 0.81 28.77
C ASN A 441 -1.99 1.15 29.79
N GLU A 442 -0.70 0.94 29.51
CA GLU A 442 0.37 1.38 30.44
C GLU A 442 1.45 2.30 29.82
N GLY A 443 1.42 2.54 28.51
CA GLY A 443 2.34 3.47 27.85
C GLY A 443 3.75 2.93 27.62
N ASP A 444 3.99 1.64 27.91
CA ASP A 444 5.25 0.97 27.57
C ASP A 444 5.28 0.68 26.06
N LEU A 445 6.34 1.10 25.39
CA LEU A 445 6.58 0.79 23.98
C LEU A 445 7.10 -0.65 23.88
N THR A 446 6.41 -1.48 23.10
CA THR A 446 6.84 -2.86 22.83
C THR A 446 7.34 -2.97 21.39
N PHE A 447 8.31 -3.83 21.12
CA PHE A 447 8.74 -4.08 19.75
C PHE A 447 7.64 -4.79 18.97
N GLY A 448 7.17 -4.19 17.87
CA GLY A 448 6.10 -4.73 17.04
C GLY A 448 6.60 -5.06 15.64
N THR A 449 6.09 -6.16 15.07
CA THR A 449 6.35 -6.60 13.69
C THR A 449 5.03 -7.06 13.07
N GLY A 450 4.86 -6.85 11.75
CA GLY A 450 3.76 -7.48 11.03
C GLY A 450 3.89 -8.99 11.06
N LEU A 451 2.79 -9.70 11.37
CA LEU A 451 2.83 -11.14 11.66
C LEU A 451 1.68 -11.93 11.00
N LEU A 452 1.94 -13.21 10.75
CA LEU A 452 0.93 -14.16 10.30
C LEU A 452 0.37 -14.96 11.48
N PHE A 453 -0.95 -14.91 11.69
CA PHE A 453 -1.63 -15.74 12.67
C PHE A 453 -2.43 -16.82 11.92
N VAL A 454 -1.91 -18.05 11.87
CA VAL A 454 -2.44 -19.09 10.97
C VAL A 454 -2.60 -20.41 11.70
N ASP A 455 -3.67 -21.18 11.48
CA ASP A 455 -3.75 -22.51 12.11
C ASP A 455 -2.71 -23.49 11.54
N ASN A 456 -2.54 -23.53 10.22
CA ASN A 456 -1.51 -24.33 9.52
C ASN A 456 -0.73 -23.49 8.51
N LEU A 457 0.61 -23.45 8.63
CA LEU A 457 1.47 -22.64 7.77
C LEU A 457 2.52 -23.50 7.05
N THR A 458 2.58 -23.37 5.72
CA THR A 458 3.65 -23.92 4.89
C THR A 458 4.32 -22.80 4.10
N LEU A 459 5.55 -22.45 4.47
CA LEU A 459 6.40 -21.53 3.71
C LEU A 459 7.24 -22.31 2.71
N ALA A 460 6.89 -22.24 1.43
CA ALA A 460 7.58 -22.95 0.36
C ALA A 460 8.92 -22.29 -0.02
N GLU A 461 9.83 -23.09 -0.59
CA GLU A 461 11.10 -22.61 -1.15
C GLU A 461 10.86 -21.51 -2.19
N GLY A 462 11.65 -20.44 -2.14
CA GLY A 462 11.53 -19.29 -3.04
C GLY A 462 10.44 -18.28 -2.66
N THR A 463 9.81 -18.43 -1.48
CA THR A 463 9.05 -17.35 -0.84
C THR A 463 10.03 -16.33 -0.30
N LYS A 464 9.82 -15.03 -0.56
CA LYS A 464 10.69 -13.96 -0.03
C LYS A 464 10.03 -13.21 1.10
N TRP A 465 10.82 -12.75 2.07
CA TRP A 465 10.32 -11.90 3.15
C TRP A 465 11.17 -10.63 3.30
N THR A 466 10.53 -9.46 3.27
CA THR A 466 11.19 -8.18 3.47
C THR A 466 10.78 -7.58 4.81
N PHE A 467 11.76 -7.16 5.60
CA PHE A 467 11.53 -6.42 6.84
C PHE A 467 11.88 -4.94 6.63
N VAL A 468 10.95 -4.05 6.95
CA VAL A 468 11.13 -2.61 6.76
C VAL A 468 11.06 -1.89 8.11
N ASN A 469 12.11 -1.14 8.44
CA ASN A 469 12.11 -0.29 9.63
C ASN A 469 11.05 0.82 9.48
N SER A 470 10.16 0.97 10.46
CA SER A 470 9.08 1.95 10.45
C SER A 470 9.60 3.36 10.27
N GLU A 471 9.03 4.11 9.33
CA GLU A 471 9.32 5.54 9.16
C GLU A 471 8.73 6.39 10.28
N VAL A 472 7.64 5.92 10.89
CA VAL A 472 6.89 6.65 11.93
C VAL A 472 7.51 6.44 13.31
N SER A 473 7.91 5.20 13.61
CA SER A 473 8.45 4.79 14.92
C SER A 473 9.65 3.85 14.75
N PRO A 474 10.76 4.35 14.16
CA PRO A 474 11.90 3.51 13.83
C PRO A 474 12.51 2.86 15.06
N PHE A 475 12.88 1.59 14.94
CA PHE A 475 13.67 0.91 15.95
C PHE A 475 15.16 1.20 15.70
N SER A 476 15.86 1.74 16.72
CA SER A 476 17.24 2.21 16.59
C SER A 476 18.25 1.39 17.41
N ASP A 477 17.80 0.72 18.47
CA ASP A 477 18.63 -0.12 19.33
C ASP A 477 18.44 -1.61 19.02
N PHE A 478 18.94 -2.03 17.86
CA PHE A 478 18.92 -3.43 17.43
C PHE A 478 19.72 -4.36 18.34
N SER A 479 20.64 -3.82 19.17
CA SER A 479 21.45 -4.65 20.08
C SER A 479 20.61 -5.32 21.16
N SER A 480 19.45 -4.73 21.48
CA SER A 480 18.47 -5.28 22.42
C SER A 480 17.73 -6.52 21.90
N LEU A 481 17.70 -6.75 20.58
CA LEU A 481 17.10 -7.96 19.99
C LEU A 481 18.05 -9.15 20.08
N ASN A 482 19.36 -8.90 20.04
CA ASN A 482 20.39 -9.95 19.96
C ASN A 482 20.26 -10.99 21.10
N GLY A 483 20.00 -12.25 20.74
CA GLY A 483 19.86 -13.36 21.69
C GLY A 483 18.50 -13.44 22.40
N THR A 484 17.53 -12.60 22.01
CA THR A 484 16.10 -12.79 22.33
C THR A 484 15.42 -13.54 21.18
N ASN A 485 14.12 -13.81 21.26
CA ASN A 485 13.41 -14.45 20.14
C ASN A 485 13.24 -13.52 18.91
N ASP A 486 13.95 -12.39 18.76
CA ASP A 486 14.05 -11.60 17.52
C ASP A 486 12.71 -11.22 16.84
N PHE A 487 12.62 -11.21 15.50
CA PHE A 487 11.45 -10.76 14.76
C PHE A 487 10.41 -11.88 14.65
N LEU A 488 9.22 -11.67 15.24
CA LEU A 488 8.12 -12.62 15.12
C LEU A 488 7.54 -12.58 13.71
N LEU A 489 7.64 -13.70 13.00
CA LEU A 489 7.12 -13.88 11.65
C LEU A 489 5.69 -14.43 11.67
N ALA A 490 5.49 -15.50 12.44
CA ALA A 490 4.23 -16.22 12.45
C ALA A 490 3.95 -16.89 13.79
N MET A 491 2.66 -17.02 14.11
CA MET A 491 2.12 -17.83 15.19
C MET A 491 1.21 -18.90 14.59
N VAL A 492 1.50 -20.16 14.90
CA VAL A 492 0.86 -21.32 14.25
C VAL A 492 0.44 -22.35 15.27
N ASN A 493 -0.60 -23.15 15.05
CA ASN A 493 -0.93 -24.24 15.98
C ASN A 493 0.22 -25.24 16.08
N THR A 494 0.47 -25.75 17.29
CA THR A 494 1.61 -26.67 17.54
C THR A 494 1.61 -27.86 16.57
N GLY A 495 2.77 -28.09 15.94
CA GLY A 495 2.97 -29.17 14.97
C GLY A 495 2.51 -28.87 13.55
N SER A 496 2.05 -27.65 13.28
CA SER A 496 1.41 -27.26 12.00
C SER A 496 2.23 -26.27 11.17
N LEU A 497 3.53 -26.14 11.49
CA LEU A 497 4.48 -25.26 10.79
C LEU A 497 5.45 -26.06 9.93
N THR A 498 5.52 -25.73 8.64
CA THR A 498 6.59 -26.14 7.72
C THR A 498 7.28 -24.89 7.17
N ASN A 499 8.59 -24.75 7.42
CA ASN A 499 9.38 -23.61 6.95
C ASN A 499 10.56 -24.08 6.08
N ASN A 500 10.58 -23.67 4.81
CA ASN A 500 11.69 -23.90 3.88
C ASN A 500 12.42 -22.59 3.49
N LEU A 501 12.27 -21.52 4.27
CA LEU A 501 13.01 -20.28 4.06
C LEU A 501 14.50 -20.45 4.37
N SER A 502 15.33 -19.81 3.55
CA SER A 502 16.76 -19.61 3.79
C SER A 502 17.04 -18.16 4.20
N VAL A 503 18.25 -17.89 4.68
CA VAL A 503 18.65 -16.50 5.01
C VAL A 503 18.65 -15.61 3.76
N ASP A 504 19.00 -16.18 2.60
CA ASP A 504 19.01 -15.49 1.31
C ASP A 504 17.60 -15.07 0.82
N ASP A 505 16.55 -15.67 1.40
CA ASP A 505 15.16 -15.32 1.08
C ASP A 505 14.66 -14.09 1.87
N ILE A 506 15.46 -13.59 2.82
CA ILE A 506 15.10 -12.48 3.69
C ILE A 506 15.87 -11.22 3.28
N THR A 507 15.21 -10.08 3.36
CA THR A 507 15.84 -8.78 3.13
C THR A 507 15.48 -7.83 4.27
N LEU A 508 16.48 -7.18 4.85
CA LEU A 508 16.31 -6.17 5.90
C LEU A 508 16.56 -4.77 5.33
N VAL A 509 15.58 -3.88 5.48
CA VAL A 509 15.58 -2.51 4.93
C VAL A 509 15.52 -1.50 6.07
N GLY A 510 16.38 -0.48 6.03
CA GLY A 510 16.43 0.57 7.05
C GLY A 510 17.20 0.19 8.33
N ASN A 511 18.05 -0.84 8.25
CA ASN A 511 18.98 -1.19 9.31
C ASN A 511 20.20 -0.27 9.30
N THR A 512 20.51 0.34 10.44
CA THR A 512 21.70 1.19 10.63
C THR A 512 22.94 0.41 11.00
N GLN A 513 22.80 -0.81 11.52
CA GLN A 513 23.92 -1.65 11.94
C GLN A 513 24.31 -2.62 10.84
N TRP A 514 25.12 -2.15 9.87
CA TRP A 514 25.45 -2.87 8.64
C TRP A 514 26.10 -4.27 8.82
N LEU A 515 26.68 -4.56 9.98
CA LEU A 515 27.31 -5.85 10.29
C LEU A 515 26.30 -6.90 10.81
N TYR A 516 25.13 -6.46 11.26
CA TYR A 516 24.06 -7.34 11.73
C TYR A 516 23.01 -7.50 10.64
N ASP A 517 22.49 -8.71 10.52
CA ASP A 517 21.42 -9.07 9.60
C ASP A 517 20.63 -10.28 10.15
N ILE A 518 19.66 -10.76 9.39
CA ILE A 518 19.02 -12.04 9.65
C ILE A 518 20.04 -13.15 9.41
N ASN A 519 20.23 -14.01 10.41
CA ASN A 519 21.25 -15.07 10.37
C ASN A 519 20.68 -16.48 10.53
N GLY A 520 19.36 -16.59 10.65
CA GLY A 520 18.68 -17.88 10.80
C GLY A 520 17.22 -17.75 11.17
N PHE A 521 16.65 -18.88 11.58
CA PHE A 521 15.28 -18.98 12.05
C PHE A 521 15.22 -19.85 13.31
N ASN A 522 14.32 -19.49 14.22
CA ASN A 522 14.07 -20.25 15.43
C ASN A 522 12.56 -20.52 15.56
N VAL A 523 12.20 -21.71 16.03
CA VAL A 523 10.81 -22.07 16.32
C VAL A 523 10.71 -22.36 17.81
N VAL A 524 9.82 -21.62 18.48
CA VAL A 524 9.58 -21.78 19.92
C VAL A 524 8.14 -22.23 20.13
N THR A 525 7.96 -23.39 20.72
CA THR A 525 6.64 -23.88 21.13
C THR A 525 6.25 -23.27 22.47
N ASP A 526 5.12 -22.56 22.49
CA ASP A 526 4.53 -21.90 23.66
C ASP A 526 3.05 -22.31 23.81
N GLY A 527 2.79 -23.26 24.70
CA GLY A 527 1.45 -23.77 24.95
C GLY A 527 0.85 -24.49 23.74
N LEU A 528 -0.14 -23.86 23.10
CA LEU A 528 -0.86 -24.40 21.93
C LEU A 528 -0.31 -23.88 20.60
N PHE A 529 0.70 -23.00 20.63
CA PHE A 529 1.23 -22.35 19.44
C PHE A 529 2.73 -22.61 19.26
N ASP A 530 3.15 -22.83 18.02
CA ASP A 530 4.52 -22.69 17.56
C ASP A 530 4.72 -21.27 17.02
N ARG A 531 5.74 -20.58 17.51
CA ARG A 531 6.11 -19.22 17.09
C ARG A 531 7.37 -19.29 16.23
N LEU A 532 7.27 -18.84 14.98
CA LEU A 532 8.41 -18.73 14.06
C LEU A 532 9.04 -17.34 14.19
N TYR A 533 10.34 -17.33 14.42
CA TYR A 533 11.13 -16.12 14.57
C TYR A 533 12.26 -16.09 13.54
N ALA A 534 12.48 -14.93 12.92
CA ALA A 534 13.69 -14.66 12.14
C ALA A 534 14.76 -14.14 13.09
N THR A 535 15.89 -14.83 13.19
CA THR A 535 16.91 -14.49 14.17
C THR A 535 17.82 -13.37 13.69
N TYR A 536 18.06 -12.38 14.55
CA TYR A 536 18.86 -11.21 14.27
C TYR A 536 20.22 -11.34 14.95
N GLY A 537 21.27 -11.23 14.16
CA GLY A 537 22.62 -11.36 14.69
C GLY A 537 23.67 -11.01 13.65
N ILE A 538 24.90 -11.44 13.91
CA ILE A 538 26.02 -11.09 13.03
C ILE A 538 25.79 -11.78 11.70
N GLY A 539 25.72 -11.00 10.61
CA GLY A 539 25.59 -11.56 9.28
C GLY A 539 26.88 -12.23 8.82
N GLN A 540 26.81 -13.00 7.74
CA GLN A 540 27.98 -13.64 7.15
C GLN A 540 28.88 -12.57 6.50
N LEU A 541 30.07 -12.36 7.07
CA LEU A 541 30.98 -11.29 6.67
C LEU A 541 31.41 -11.41 5.20
N ASN A 542 31.56 -12.63 4.69
CA ASN A 542 31.86 -12.87 3.28
C ASN A 542 30.75 -12.37 2.34
N GLU A 543 29.49 -12.51 2.73
CA GLU A 543 28.33 -12.04 1.95
C GLU A 543 28.22 -10.53 2.02
N ILE A 544 28.27 -9.97 3.23
CA ILE A 544 28.23 -8.51 3.47
C ILE A 544 29.32 -7.77 2.68
N LEU A 545 30.53 -8.33 2.62
CA LEU A 545 31.66 -7.71 1.91
C LEU A 545 31.70 -8.01 0.40
N GLY A 546 30.80 -8.85 -0.12
CA GLY A 546 30.91 -9.37 -1.49
C GLY A 546 32.26 -10.05 -1.75
N ALA A 547 32.76 -10.77 -0.74
CA ALA A 547 34.14 -11.21 -0.68
C ALA A 547 34.45 -12.30 -1.72
N SER A 548 35.56 -12.11 -2.45
CA SER A 548 36.10 -13.10 -3.38
C SER A 548 37.62 -13.20 -3.25
N GLY A 549 38.19 -14.34 -3.65
CA GLY A 549 39.64 -14.58 -3.60
C GLY A 549 40.20 -14.48 -2.18
N ASP A 550 41.27 -13.69 -2.00
CA ASP A 550 41.94 -13.52 -0.70
C ASP A 550 41.04 -12.86 0.35
N LEU A 551 40.13 -11.97 -0.08
CA LEU A 551 39.18 -11.32 0.83
C LEU A 551 38.19 -12.34 1.44
N LEU A 552 37.80 -13.36 0.68
CA LEU A 552 36.95 -14.45 1.18
C LEU A 552 37.67 -15.27 2.25
N VAL A 553 38.98 -15.54 2.06
CA VAL A 553 39.79 -16.25 3.06
C VAL A 553 39.89 -15.45 4.34
N VAL A 554 40.15 -14.14 4.24
CA VAL A 554 40.22 -13.25 5.40
C VAL A 554 38.86 -13.17 6.12
N ALA A 555 37.77 -12.99 5.38
CA ALA A 555 36.42 -12.95 5.95
C ALA A 555 36.09 -14.24 6.73
N ASN A 556 36.38 -15.41 6.16
CA ASN A 556 36.16 -16.71 6.81
C ASN A 556 37.02 -16.93 8.05
N VAL A 557 38.21 -16.32 8.13
CA VAL A 557 39.08 -16.38 9.32
C VAL A 557 38.61 -15.41 10.41
N LEU A 558 38.10 -14.23 10.02
CA LEU A 558 37.60 -13.22 10.95
C LEU A 558 36.23 -13.59 11.53
N GLN A 559 35.36 -14.27 10.78
CA GLN A 559 33.99 -14.58 11.20
C GLN A 559 33.92 -15.20 12.61
N PRO A 560 34.65 -16.31 12.93
CA PRO A 560 34.57 -16.92 14.25
C PRO A 560 35.08 -16.01 15.39
N GLN A 561 35.98 -15.08 15.06
CA GLN A 561 36.50 -14.10 16.03
C GLN A 561 35.46 -13.02 16.31
N LEU A 562 34.71 -12.60 15.29
CA LEU A 562 33.57 -11.69 15.46
C LEU A 562 32.45 -12.34 16.26
N ASP A 563 32.12 -13.59 15.95
CA ASP A 563 31.07 -14.32 16.67
C ASP A 563 31.39 -14.46 18.17
N SER A 564 32.67 -14.65 18.52
CA SER A 564 33.12 -14.89 19.90
C SER A 564 33.49 -13.64 20.71
N SER A 565 33.70 -12.48 20.09
CA SER A 565 34.18 -11.27 20.79
C SER A 565 33.29 -10.05 20.54
N GLU A 566 32.53 -9.65 21.56
CA GLU A 566 31.70 -8.43 21.54
C GLU A 566 32.52 -7.15 21.38
N GLU A 567 33.69 -7.11 22.02
CA GLU A 567 34.62 -5.98 21.94
C GLU A 567 35.12 -5.79 20.51
N LEU A 568 35.47 -6.88 19.80
CA LEU A 568 35.91 -6.82 18.42
C LEU A 568 34.79 -6.38 17.48
N ARG A 569 33.56 -6.87 17.67
CA ARG A 569 32.40 -6.45 16.88
C ARG A 569 32.12 -4.96 17.05
N SER A 570 32.02 -4.53 18.30
CA SER A 570 31.79 -3.12 18.64
C SER A 570 32.90 -2.24 18.08
N PHE A 571 34.16 -2.71 18.11
CA PHE A 571 35.27 -2.00 17.50
C PHE A 571 35.07 -1.85 15.98
N ILE A 572 34.81 -2.95 15.25
CA ILE A 572 34.63 -2.88 13.79
C ILE A 572 33.46 -1.95 13.42
N GLN A 573 32.32 -2.08 14.09
CA GLN A 573 31.15 -1.25 13.79
C GLN A 573 31.37 0.23 14.07
N ASN A 574 32.12 0.57 15.13
CA ASN A 574 32.41 1.97 15.45
C ASN A 574 33.56 2.56 14.63
N GLN A 575 34.41 1.73 14.00
CA GLN A 575 35.52 2.19 13.17
C GLN A 575 35.16 2.33 11.70
N TYR A 576 34.19 1.55 11.21
CA TYR A 576 33.80 1.52 9.80
C TYR A 576 32.30 1.81 9.67
N ASP A 577 31.97 2.85 8.91
CA ASP A 577 30.58 3.32 8.77
C ASP A 577 29.71 2.35 7.95
N ASN A 578 30.32 1.55 7.07
CA ASN A 578 29.63 0.60 6.19
C ASN A 578 30.55 -0.55 5.73
N ALA A 579 29.96 -1.52 5.05
CA ALA A 579 30.66 -2.70 4.52
C ALA A 579 31.77 -2.35 3.51
N ASP A 580 31.58 -1.31 2.69
CA ASP A 580 32.58 -0.87 1.72
C ASP A 580 33.82 -0.29 2.39
N ASP A 581 33.64 0.49 3.46
CA ASP A 581 34.74 1.04 4.24
C ASP A 581 35.52 -0.07 4.95
N LEU A 582 34.85 -1.08 5.52
CA LEU A 582 35.55 -2.26 6.06
C LEU A 582 36.30 -3.01 4.95
N ARG A 583 35.68 -3.21 3.78
CA ARG A 583 36.30 -3.89 2.63
C ARG A 583 37.59 -3.18 2.20
N VAL A 584 37.56 -1.86 2.10
CA VAL A 584 38.75 -1.04 1.81
C VAL A 584 39.78 -1.17 2.93
N GLY A 585 39.36 -1.03 4.19
CA GLY A 585 40.22 -1.15 5.37
C GLY A 585 40.97 -2.49 5.43
N LEU A 586 40.26 -3.61 5.23
CA LEU A 586 40.86 -4.96 5.18
C LEU A 586 41.81 -5.13 3.99
N THR A 587 41.45 -4.58 2.83
CA THR A 587 42.28 -4.70 1.61
C THR A 587 43.57 -3.90 1.72
N ASP A 588 43.50 -2.66 2.23
CA ASP A 588 44.68 -1.80 2.36
C ASP A 588 45.54 -2.16 3.58
N THR A 589 44.94 -2.59 4.70
CA THR A 589 45.67 -2.90 5.94
C THR A 589 46.18 -4.34 5.99
N TYR A 590 45.38 -5.33 5.55
CA TYR A 590 45.70 -6.74 5.75
C TYR A 590 46.35 -7.39 4.51
N LEU A 591 45.89 -7.03 3.30
CA LEU A 591 46.41 -7.61 2.06
C LEU A 591 47.62 -6.87 1.48
N ARG A 592 47.89 -5.63 1.91
CA ARG A 592 48.94 -4.75 1.33
C ARG A 592 50.01 -4.25 2.30
N THR A 593 49.99 -4.64 3.57
CA THR A 593 51.01 -4.15 4.52
C THR A 593 52.40 -4.72 4.21
N PRO A 594 53.44 -3.87 4.14
CA PRO A 594 54.83 -4.28 4.02
C PRO A 594 55.25 -5.29 5.09
N GLU A 595 54.63 -5.25 6.28
CA GLU A 595 54.89 -6.16 7.39
C GLU A 595 54.44 -7.60 7.10
N VAL A 596 53.27 -7.81 6.49
CA VAL A 596 52.80 -9.14 6.08
C VAL A 596 53.68 -9.68 4.95
N ALA A 597 54.06 -8.82 4.01
CA ALA A 597 55.02 -9.16 2.95
C ALA A 597 56.41 -9.50 3.53
N GLN A 598 56.91 -8.74 4.50
CA GLN A 598 58.19 -8.99 5.16
C GLN A 598 58.18 -10.26 6.01
N THR A 599 57.06 -10.55 6.68
CA THR A 599 56.93 -11.76 7.53
C THR A 599 56.86 -13.01 6.66
N SER A 600 56.15 -12.97 5.53
CA SER A 600 56.10 -14.08 4.58
C SER A 600 57.45 -14.29 3.85
N ILE A 601 58.15 -13.22 3.49
CA ILE A 601 59.56 -13.30 3.01
C ILE A 601 60.48 -13.87 4.10
N GLY A 602 60.29 -13.44 5.35
CA GLY A 602 61.03 -13.92 6.52
C GLY A 602 60.84 -15.42 6.75
N ILE A 603 59.60 -15.91 6.76
CA ILE A 603 59.27 -17.33 6.92
C ILE A 603 59.82 -18.15 5.75
N GLN A 604 59.69 -17.67 4.51
CA GLN A 604 60.29 -18.33 3.35
C GLN A 604 61.82 -18.41 3.47
N SER A 605 62.47 -17.35 3.95
CA SER A 605 63.93 -17.34 4.16
C SER A 605 64.37 -18.30 5.27
N ILE A 606 63.58 -18.43 6.35
CA ILE A 606 63.85 -19.36 7.45
C ILE A 606 63.67 -20.80 6.99
N VAL A 607 62.58 -21.10 6.27
CA VAL A 607 62.30 -22.45 5.73
C VAL A 607 63.35 -22.84 4.69
N LEU A 608 63.70 -21.94 3.76
CA LEU A 608 64.79 -22.16 2.81
C LEU A 608 66.14 -22.34 3.51
N GLY A 609 66.41 -21.55 4.54
CA GLY A 609 67.62 -21.66 5.36
C GLY A 609 67.70 -23.02 6.06
N GLN A 610 66.62 -23.45 6.73
CA GLN A 610 66.56 -24.73 7.42
C GLN A 610 66.66 -25.93 6.45
N ILE A 611 66.01 -25.85 5.28
CA ILE A 611 66.12 -26.88 4.23
C ILE A 611 67.54 -26.92 3.67
N SER A 612 68.11 -25.76 3.34
CA SER A 612 69.47 -25.64 2.81
C SER A 612 70.52 -26.15 3.78
N ASP A 613 70.45 -25.74 5.05
CA ASP A 613 71.40 -26.17 6.09
C ASP A 613 71.26 -27.66 6.40
N ARG A 614 70.04 -28.21 6.41
CA ARG A 614 69.83 -29.65 6.60
C ARG A 614 70.29 -30.47 5.38
N ILE A 615 70.10 -29.99 4.16
CA ILE A 615 70.63 -30.62 2.94
C ILE A 615 72.17 -30.57 2.93
N LYS A 616 72.74 -29.44 3.36
CA LYS A 616 74.19 -29.26 3.46
C LYS A 616 74.77 -30.21 4.51
N THR A 617 74.19 -30.26 5.70
CA THR A 617 74.56 -31.18 6.78
C THR A 617 74.41 -32.65 6.34
N TYR A 618 73.37 -32.98 5.58
CA TYR A 618 73.16 -34.32 5.02
C TYR A 618 74.22 -34.70 3.98
N ARG A 619 74.59 -33.78 3.07
CA ARG A 619 75.65 -34.00 2.09
C ARG A 619 77.03 -34.08 2.74
N GLU A 620 77.33 -33.21 3.70
CA GLU A 620 78.61 -33.23 4.44
C GLU A 620 78.77 -34.54 5.21
N ASN A 621 77.69 -35.06 5.81
CA ASN A 621 77.69 -36.38 6.46
C ASN A 621 77.80 -37.56 5.48
N GLN A 622 77.36 -37.43 4.22
CA GLN A 622 77.60 -38.43 3.17
C GLN A 622 79.04 -38.39 2.65
N PHE A 623 79.66 -37.22 2.55
CA PHE A 623 81.04 -37.06 2.04
C PHE A 623 82.12 -37.47 3.06
N LEU A 624 81.85 -37.41 4.37
CA LEU A 624 82.85 -37.64 5.42
C LEU A 624 82.84 -39.04 6.06
N GLY A 625 82.20 -40.03 5.42
CA GLY A 625 82.27 -41.48 5.72
C GLY A 625 82.73 -41.90 7.13
N ASN A 626 81.77 -42.33 7.97
CA ASN A 626 81.85 -42.81 9.38
C ASN A 626 81.85 -41.71 10.45
N ARG A 627 80.94 -41.63 11.44
CA ARG A 627 80.20 -42.66 12.20
C ARG A 627 78.96 -42.02 12.87
N ILE A 628 77.83 -42.75 12.87
CA ILE A 628 76.55 -42.46 13.56
C ILE A 628 75.78 -41.24 13.02
N SER A 629 74.96 -41.47 11.99
CA SER A 629 73.88 -40.54 11.63
C SER A 629 72.91 -40.38 12.82
N PRO A 630 72.42 -39.17 13.15
CA PRO A 630 71.25 -39.04 14.00
C PRO A 630 70.10 -39.77 13.29
N ARG A 631 69.63 -40.88 13.87
CA ARG A 631 68.36 -41.47 13.45
C ARG A 631 67.27 -40.48 13.82
N GLY A 632 66.87 -39.65 12.85
CA GLY A 632 65.58 -38.99 12.90
C GLY A 632 64.46 -40.04 12.97
N PRO A 633 63.25 -39.63 13.39
CA PRO A 633 62.12 -40.55 13.59
C PRO A 633 61.89 -41.43 12.36
N ASN A 634 61.69 -42.74 12.58
CA ASN A 634 61.44 -43.71 11.51
C ASN A 634 60.23 -43.27 10.67
N GLY A 635 60.42 -43.15 9.35
CA GLY A 635 59.41 -42.74 8.35
C GLY A 635 59.93 -41.72 7.33
N TRP A 636 60.87 -40.87 7.74
CA TRP A 636 61.30 -39.70 6.96
C TRP A 636 62.05 -40.03 5.65
N LEU A 637 62.66 -41.23 5.53
CA LEU A 637 63.36 -41.66 4.32
C LEU A 637 62.40 -42.00 3.17
N GLU A 638 61.16 -42.43 3.50
CA GLU A 638 60.12 -42.71 2.51
C GLU A 638 59.43 -41.41 2.07
N ASP A 639 59.28 -40.44 2.98
CA ASP A 639 58.76 -39.09 2.67
C ASP A 639 59.69 -38.29 1.75
N ILE A 640 61.01 -38.42 1.89
CA ILE A 640 61.98 -37.77 0.99
C ILE A 640 61.96 -38.40 -0.42
N LYS A 641 61.68 -39.70 -0.54
CA LYS A 641 61.49 -40.36 -1.84
C LYS A 641 60.17 -39.93 -2.49
N PHE A 642 59.12 -39.74 -1.69
CA PHE A 642 57.85 -39.16 -2.14
C PHE A 642 58.03 -37.71 -2.65
N TRP A 643 58.80 -36.89 -1.92
CA TRP A 643 59.13 -35.52 -2.32
C TRP A 643 60.02 -35.42 -3.56
N ASN A 644 60.98 -36.33 -3.74
CA ASN A 644 61.83 -36.37 -4.94
C ASN A 644 61.09 -36.89 -6.18
N ASN A 645 60.07 -37.74 -6.02
CA ASN A 645 59.27 -38.26 -7.14
C ASN A 645 58.13 -37.32 -7.56
N ASN A 646 57.75 -36.35 -6.72
CA ASN A 646 56.85 -35.26 -7.10
C ASN A 646 57.62 -34.12 -7.77
N ALA A 647 58.07 -34.37 -9.02
CA ALA A 647 58.72 -33.39 -9.88
C ALA A 647 57.91 -32.07 -10.05
N GLY A 648 56.58 -32.12 -9.86
CA GLY A 648 55.69 -30.97 -10.00
C GLY A 648 55.93 -29.84 -8.99
N ILE A 649 56.42 -30.11 -7.78
CA ILE A 649 56.68 -29.07 -6.77
C ILE A 649 57.98 -28.31 -7.12
N ARG A 650 58.98 -29.02 -7.62
CA ARG A 650 60.27 -28.43 -8.04
C ARG A 650 60.14 -27.59 -9.31
N ASP A 651 59.29 -28.01 -10.23
CA ASP A 651 58.98 -27.23 -11.45
C ASP A 651 58.02 -26.06 -11.17
N SER A 652 57.10 -26.20 -10.21
CA SER A 652 56.27 -25.08 -9.72
C SER A 652 57.10 -24.03 -8.98
N LEU A 653 58.11 -24.44 -8.20
CA LEU A 653 59.07 -23.54 -7.55
C LEU A 653 59.97 -22.80 -8.55
N LYS A 654 60.44 -23.48 -9.61
CA LYS A 654 61.18 -22.82 -10.71
C LYS A 654 60.31 -21.88 -11.54
N ASN A 655 59.03 -22.19 -11.72
CA ASN A 655 58.07 -21.31 -12.40
C ASN A 655 57.66 -20.12 -11.53
N ALA A 656 57.58 -20.28 -10.20
CA ALA A 656 57.41 -19.18 -9.26
C ALA A 656 58.66 -18.27 -9.23
N GLU A 657 59.87 -18.82 -9.17
CA GLU A 657 61.12 -18.05 -9.31
C GLU A 657 61.23 -17.29 -10.65
N ARG A 658 60.70 -17.86 -11.75
CA ARG A 658 60.64 -17.20 -13.06
C ARG A 658 59.54 -16.14 -13.16
N LYS A 659 58.44 -16.25 -12.41
CA LYS A 659 57.38 -15.24 -12.32
C LYS A 659 57.71 -14.11 -11.35
N ILE A 660 58.58 -14.35 -10.36
CA ILE A 660 59.04 -13.37 -9.37
C ILE A 660 60.24 -12.55 -9.90
N LYS A 661 60.98 -13.05 -10.90
CA LYS A 661 61.87 -12.16 -11.67
C LYS A 661 61.00 -11.33 -12.61
N PRO A 662 61.05 -9.99 -12.54
CA PRO A 662 60.35 -9.16 -13.51
C PRO A 662 60.81 -9.60 -14.90
N SER A 663 59.87 -9.83 -15.81
CA SER A 663 60.24 -10.14 -17.18
C SER A 663 61.08 -8.98 -17.71
N ARG A 664 62.11 -9.23 -18.52
CA ARG A 664 62.88 -8.15 -19.17
C ARG A 664 61.97 -7.18 -19.93
N GLN A 665 60.77 -7.62 -20.30
CA GLN A 665 59.73 -6.83 -20.94
C GLN A 665 58.99 -5.91 -19.94
N PHE A 666 58.78 -6.34 -18.70
CA PHE A 666 58.26 -5.50 -17.62
C PHE A 666 59.30 -4.47 -17.15
N GLU A 667 60.58 -4.84 -17.04
CA GLU A 667 61.67 -3.88 -16.76
C GLU A 667 61.86 -2.88 -17.93
N SER A 668 61.72 -3.32 -19.19
CA SER A 668 61.73 -2.45 -20.37
C SER A 668 60.53 -1.51 -20.43
N ASN A 669 59.33 -2.01 -20.10
CA ASN A 669 58.11 -1.20 -20.09
C ASN A 669 58.07 -0.22 -18.92
N MET A 670 58.62 -0.56 -17.75
CA MET A 670 58.77 0.39 -16.64
C MET A 670 59.81 1.48 -16.93
N TRP A 671 60.83 1.16 -17.73
CA TRP A 671 61.83 2.12 -18.19
C TRP A 671 61.24 3.06 -19.26
N GLU A 672 60.44 2.55 -20.21
CA GLU A 672 59.71 3.37 -21.20
C GLU A 672 58.57 4.21 -20.61
N ILE A 673 57.93 3.76 -19.52
CA ILE A 673 56.85 4.50 -18.85
C ILE A 673 57.41 5.63 -17.97
N ASN A 674 58.55 5.43 -17.31
CA ASN A 674 59.20 6.49 -16.53
C ASN A 674 59.95 7.53 -17.40
N GLU A 675 60.19 7.27 -18.68
CA GLU A 675 60.66 8.30 -19.64
C GLU A 675 59.50 9.13 -20.25
N ARG A 676 58.23 8.81 -20.00
CA ARG A 676 57.06 9.49 -20.61
C ARG A 676 56.29 10.45 -19.72
N PHE A 677 56.79 10.75 -18.52
CA PHE A 677 56.21 11.80 -17.67
C PHE A 677 57.25 12.82 -17.21
N GLU A 678 57.74 13.63 -18.14
CA GLU A 678 57.76 15.08 -17.96
C GLU A 678 57.42 15.71 -19.32
N ASN A 679 56.17 16.18 -19.48
CA ASN A 679 55.86 17.15 -20.52
C ASN A 679 56.63 18.42 -20.18
N ASN A 680 57.44 18.93 -21.10
CA ASN A 680 57.70 20.37 -21.10
C ASN A 680 57.68 20.92 -22.53
N GLU A 681 56.88 21.95 -22.70
CA GLU A 681 56.76 22.72 -23.92
C GLU A 681 58.13 23.29 -24.32
N LYS A 682 58.46 23.15 -25.61
CA LYS A 682 59.56 23.78 -26.38
C LYS A 682 60.93 23.07 -26.39
N ASP A 683 61.20 22.53 -27.59
CA ASP A 683 62.48 22.48 -28.33
C ASP A 683 63.72 21.79 -27.72
N GLU A 684 63.92 20.56 -28.18
CA GLU A 684 65.12 20.00 -28.84
C GLU A 684 66.52 20.23 -28.23
N ASN A 685 66.82 19.50 -27.15
CA ASN A 685 68.03 18.65 -26.94
C ASN A 685 68.33 18.56 -25.43
N ILE A 686 68.13 17.39 -24.82
CA ILE A 686 68.59 17.14 -23.46
C ILE A 686 69.46 15.87 -23.42
N ILE A 687 70.72 16.09 -23.06
CA ILE A 687 71.78 15.10 -22.84
C ILE A 687 71.62 14.54 -21.40
N PRO A 688 71.60 13.21 -21.19
CA PRO A 688 71.48 12.64 -19.85
C PRO A 688 72.79 12.79 -19.06
N VAL A 689 72.77 13.54 -17.96
CA VAL A 689 73.84 13.58 -16.96
C VAL A 689 73.55 12.55 -15.87
N ARG A 690 74.41 11.53 -15.74
CA ARG A 690 74.36 10.52 -14.67
C ARG A 690 74.70 11.16 -13.31
N LYS A 691 73.83 11.00 -12.32
CA LYS A 691 74.23 11.00 -10.90
C LYS A 691 73.83 9.67 -10.25
N PRO A 692 74.77 8.92 -9.66
CA PRO A 692 74.48 7.70 -8.91
C PRO A 692 74.08 8.02 -7.47
N PHE A 693 73.04 7.37 -6.94
CA PHE A 693 72.81 7.31 -5.50
C PHE A 693 73.64 6.16 -4.90
N THR A 694 74.57 6.51 -4.01
CA THR A 694 75.33 5.61 -3.13
C THR A 694 74.53 5.25 -1.88
N SER A 695 74.42 3.96 -1.56
CA SER A 695 74.02 3.47 -0.23
C SER A 695 75.26 3.30 0.67
N GLY A 696 75.40 4.12 1.71
CA GLY A 696 76.23 3.86 2.89
C GLY A 696 75.33 3.95 4.13
N TYR A 697 75.53 3.25 5.26
CA TYR A 697 76.68 2.50 5.75
C TYR A 697 76.22 1.47 6.79
N VAL A 698 77.08 0.46 6.96
CA VAL A 698 77.09 -0.64 7.92
C VAL A 698 77.29 -0.14 9.36
N GLY A 699 76.53 -0.68 10.32
CA GLY A 699 76.82 -0.60 11.76
C GLY A 699 77.14 -1.98 12.34
N LYS A 700 78.41 -2.28 12.57
CA LYS A 700 78.89 -3.41 13.39
C LYS A 700 78.86 -3.01 14.87
N GLY A 701 78.43 -3.91 15.76
CA GLY A 701 78.38 -3.64 17.21
C GLY A 701 79.74 -3.56 17.90
N LYS A 702 79.78 -2.86 19.05
CA LYS A 702 80.65 -3.09 20.23
C LYS A 702 80.04 -2.45 21.50
N GLY A 703 79.85 -3.27 22.54
CA GLY A 703 80.21 -3.00 23.95
C GLY A 703 79.51 -1.90 24.78
N TYR A 704 78.92 -2.36 25.88
CA TYR A 704 78.23 -1.69 27.01
C TYR A 704 76.80 -1.22 26.78
#